data_AF-A0A1M5AZF8-F1
#
_entry.id   AF-A0A1M5AZF8-F1
#
_cell.length_a   1.000
_cell.length_b   1.000
_cell.length_c   1.000
_cell.angle_alpha   90.00
_cell.angle_beta   90.00
_cell.angle_gamma   90.00
#
_symmetry.space_group_name_H-M   'P 1'
#
loop_
_entity.id
_entity.type
_entity.pdbx_description
1 polymer ?
#
loop_
_entity_poly.entity_id
_entity_poly.type
_entity_poly.pdbx_seq_one_letter_code
_entity_poly.pdbx_strand_id
1 'polypeptide(L)'
;MRKSLLTFFGLASCITFMAWGQDKPQPDPNYRNPDKFKQMYDLLATPNMYRTASGAPGPEYYQQQADYKIKVELDDRTQKVYGTEIITYTNNAREALDYLWLQLDQNQQSRTSLSPLQNGDRTEPAMGVKQFSRKYLEERFDGGFRIEYVNDAKGNPMPYTINQTMMRVELPKPLAKGEKVELHLKWWYNVNNYLLDGGRSGYEHFDADGNNVYIIAQFYPRMAVYNDVEGWQNQQFWGSGEFTLPFGNFDVEITVPADHILEATGDLLNRKEVFTKAQLERYALAEKTFDKPVIVVTQDEAIAAEKGFSDAKKTWKFKALNVRDFAFSTSRKFIYDAMAVQLAGKTAMAISLYPKEGNPLWGEYSTRVVAHTLKSYSAHTFDYPYPKAISVHAQDQGMEYPMICWNWGRPDPDGKYTDRVKNGMISVIVHEVGHNYFPMIVNSDERQWTWMDEGLNSFMEYMALMEWDPKFPATRGPAKNIVPYMSGDQKNLEPIMSNSESIRQFGNNAYGKPACGLNILRETIMGRELFDYAFKVYANRWKFKHPTPEDFFRTMEDASAVDLDWFWRGWFFTTDYNDIGVKEVKKYFVSNEPSKEVEEFLKNRRRRNAPIGPMVYMIEEGSADYKPELNKPFVIKEFQALDTYLNERFTAEERAALKSPKYFYQVTFDKPGGLVMPLLVELTFEDGTTEMHRFPAQIWRMNDKEVSRTFATHKAITKITVDPKEETADIDTQNNVWPKQVEKSKFD
;
A
#
# COMPACT_ATOMS: atom_id res chain seq x y z
N MET A 1 46.30 -18.71 97.87
CA MET A 1 47.35 -17.78 97.37
C MET A 1 47.65 -18.16 95.93
N ARG A 2 47.84 -17.32 94.92
CA ARG A 2 47.76 -15.87 94.71
C ARG A 2 47.58 -15.68 93.18
N LYS A 3 46.79 -14.70 92.76
CA LYS A 3 46.52 -14.27 91.36
C LYS A 3 47.26 -12.96 91.04
N SER A 4 47.33 -12.66 89.74
CA SER A 4 47.50 -11.37 89.01
C SER A 4 48.79 -11.31 88.17
N LEU A 5 48.75 -11.25 86.83
CA LEU A 5 48.33 -10.21 85.84
C LEU A 5 49.38 -9.10 85.60
N LEU A 6 49.86 -9.02 84.35
CA LEU A 6 50.57 -7.88 83.77
C LEU A 6 50.32 -7.82 82.25
N THR A 7 50.09 -6.61 81.76
CA THR A 7 49.58 -6.24 80.43
C THR A 7 50.71 -5.70 79.55
N PHE A 8 50.70 -5.97 78.24
CA PHE A 8 51.60 -5.36 77.25
C PHE A 8 50.78 -4.82 76.06
N PHE A 9 51.03 -3.57 75.67
CA PHE A 9 50.40 -2.85 74.56
C PHE A 9 51.20 -3.07 73.27
N GLY A 10 50.54 -3.45 72.17
CA GLY A 10 51.10 -3.48 70.81
C GLY A 10 50.19 -2.73 69.85
N LEU A 11 50.74 -1.72 69.17
CA LEU A 11 50.07 -0.91 68.15
C LEU A 11 49.72 -1.76 66.91
N ALA A 12 48.46 -1.70 66.46
CA ALA A 12 48.02 -2.21 65.17
C ALA A 12 47.82 -1.04 64.19
N SER A 13 48.51 -1.10 63.05
CA SER A 13 48.34 -0.16 61.93
C SER A 13 47.32 -0.75 60.94
N CYS A 14 46.17 -0.09 60.80
CA CYS A 14 45.16 -0.42 59.80
C CYS A 14 45.62 0.02 58.39
N ILE A 15 45.73 -0.94 57.47
CA ILE A 15 45.79 -0.69 56.02
C ILE A 15 44.42 -1.10 55.46
N THR A 16 43.60 -0.12 55.10
CA THR A 16 42.35 -0.33 54.37
C THR A 16 42.66 -0.46 52.87
N PHE A 17 42.63 -1.68 52.35
CA PHE A 17 42.49 -1.93 50.92
C PHE A 17 41.04 -1.63 50.51
N MET A 18 40.79 -0.50 49.85
CA MET A 18 39.54 -0.32 49.08
C MET A 18 39.63 -1.18 47.82
N ALA A 19 38.98 -2.34 47.84
CA ALA A 19 38.69 -3.09 46.64
C ALA A 19 37.63 -2.31 45.83
N TRP A 20 38.02 -1.76 44.70
CA TRP A 20 37.07 -1.27 43.69
C TRP A 20 36.46 -2.49 43.03
N GLY A 21 35.27 -2.90 43.49
CA GLY A 21 34.43 -3.82 42.75
C GLY A 21 34.01 -3.15 41.45
N GLN A 22 34.63 -3.55 40.33
CA GLN A 22 33.98 -3.38 39.04
C GLN A 22 32.80 -4.34 39.03
N ASP A 23 31.60 -3.82 39.27
CA ASP A 23 30.38 -4.54 38.93
C ASP A 23 30.47 -4.89 37.45
N LYS A 24 30.55 -6.19 37.15
CA LYS A 24 30.49 -6.67 35.78
C LYS A 24 29.13 -6.22 35.22
N PRO A 25 29.08 -5.52 34.07
CA PRO A 25 27.82 -5.14 33.48
C PRO A 25 26.98 -6.40 33.26
N GLN A 26 25.83 -6.47 33.94
CA GLN A 26 24.82 -7.49 33.71
C GLN A 26 24.14 -7.14 32.39
N PRO A 27 24.06 -8.07 31.41
CA PRO A 27 23.27 -7.85 30.22
C PRO A 27 21.83 -7.57 30.65
N ASP A 28 21.25 -6.47 30.18
CA ASP A 28 19.81 -6.24 30.36
C ASP A 28 19.06 -7.30 29.54
N PRO A 29 18.27 -8.19 30.17
CA PRO A 29 17.54 -9.24 29.48
C PRO A 29 16.50 -8.70 28.48
N ASN A 30 16.17 -7.41 28.55
CA ASN A 30 15.29 -6.72 27.62
C ASN A 30 16.04 -5.87 26.57
N TYR A 31 17.37 -5.86 26.59
CA TYR A 31 18.17 -5.13 25.60
C TYR A 31 18.05 -5.78 24.23
N ARG A 32 17.16 -5.22 23.39
CA ARG A 32 17.18 -5.45 21.95
C ARG A 32 18.18 -4.48 21.36
N ASN A 33 19.17 -4.97 20.60
CA ASN A 33 20.13 -4.13 19.90
C ASN A 33 19.36 -3.05 19.11
N PRO A 34 19.48 -1.76 19.47
CA PRO A 34 18.65 -0.68 18.93
C PRO A 34 19.12 -0.20 17.55
N ASP A 35 20.05 -0.92 16.92
CA ASP A 35 20.57 -0.56 15.60
C ASP A 35 19.46 -0.57 14.53
N LYS A 36 18.97 0.62 14.21
CA LYS A 36 17.94 0.87 13.18
C LYS A 36 18.42 0.49 11.77
N PHE A 37 19.73 0.38 11.54
CA PHE A 37 20.36 -0.03 10.27
C PHE A 37 20.77 -1.51 10.23
N LYS A 38 20.44 -2.28 11.28
CA LYS A 38 20.67 -3.72 11.28
C LYS A 38 19.90 -4.37 10.13
N GLN A 39 20.54 -5.33 9.48
CA GLN A 39 19.92 -6.12 8.41
C GLN A 39 18.69 -6.92 8.91
N MET A 40 17.68 -7.09 8.06
CA MET A 40 16.38 -7.71 8.41
C MET A 40 16.35 -9.25 8.34
N TYR A 41 17.51 -9.92 8.31
CA TYR A 41 17.57 -11.40 8.24
C TYR A 41 16.89 -12.12 9.42
N ASP A 42 16.63 -11.43 10.54
CA ASP A 42 15.89 -11.96 11.68
C ASP A 42 14.37 -11.77 11.59
N LEU A 43 13.89 -10.94 10.66
CA LEU A 43 12.48 -10.66 10.42
C LEU A 43 11.95 -11.31 9.14
N LEU A 44 12.81 -11.50 8.13
CA LEU A 44 12.42 -12.05 6.83
C LEU A 44 12.67 -13.56 6.76
N ALA A 45 11.78 -14.31 6.11
CA ALA A 45 11.96 -15.74 5.86
C ALA A 45 13.23 -16.02 5.04
N THR A 46 14.00 -17.07 5.37
CA THR A 46 15.24 -17.37 4.63
C THR A 46 14.96 -17.74 3.16
N PRO A 47 15.69 -17.19 2.17
CA PRO A 47 15.56 -17.60 0.77
C PRO A 47 15.74 -19.11 0.56
N ASN A 48 15.03 -19.67 -0.41
CA ASN A 48 15.03 -21.10 -0.71
C ASN A 48 14.82 -21.39 -2.22
N MET A 49 14.56 -22.65 -2.58
CA MET A 49 14.38 -23.08 -3.98
C MET A 49 13.08 -22.56 -4.62
N TYR A 50 12.10 -22.16 -3.82
CA TYR A 50 10.81 -21.61 -4.26
C TYR A 50 10.87 -20.07 -4.35
N ARG A 51 11.63 -19.40 -3.48
CA ARG A 51 11.75 -17.93 -3.41
C ARG A 51 13.19 -17.52 -3.20
N THR A 52 13.77 -16.80 -4.17
CA THR A 52 15.21 -16.48 -4.20
C THR A 52 15.56 -15.26 -3.36
N ALA A 53 16.86 -15.06 -3.11
CA ALA A 53 17.37 -13.90 -2.37
C ALA A 53 17.15 -12.57 -3.09
N SER A 54 16.96 -12.57 -4.41
CA SER A 54 16.62 -11.36 -5.17
C SER A 54 15.15 -10.97 -5.07
N GLY A 55 14.30 -11.79 -4.42
CA GLY A 55 12.85 -11.60 -4.40
C GLY A 55 12.16 -12.07 -5.68
N ALA A 56 12.86 -12.81 -6.55
CA ALA A 56 12.27 -13.48 -7.70
C ALA A 56 11.76 -14.89 -7.33
N PRO A 57 10.73 -15.40 -8.03
CA PRO A 57 10.38 -16.83 -7.98
C PRO A 57 11.60 -17.70 -8.26
N GLY A 58 11.79 -18.73 -7.44
CA GLY A 58 12.89 -19.69 -7.56
C GLY A 58 12.65 -20.77 -8.61
N PRO A 59 13.68 -21.58 -8.91
CA PRO A 59 13.61 -22.63 -9.93
C PRO A 59 12.56 -23.72 -9.63
N GLU A 60 12.17 -23.89 -8.37
CA GLU A 60 11.14 -24.87 -7.96
C GLU A 60 9.79 -24.21 -7.65
N TYR A 61 9.63 -22.90 -7.88
CA TYR A 61 8.37 -22.20 -7.65
C TYR A 61 7.22 -22.91 -8.37
N TYR A 62 6.13 -23.11 -7.65
CA TYR A 62 4.89 -23.68 -8.17
C TYR A 62 3.71 -22.85 -7.70
N GLN A 63 2.61 -22.96 -8.44
CA GLN A 63 1.30 -22.49 -8.00
C GLN A 63 0.25 -23.46 -8.50
N GLN A 64 -0.85 -23.56 -7.76
CA GLN A 64 -1.95 -24.45 -8.13
C GLN A 64 -2.77 -23.86 -9.28
N GLN A 65 -3.49 -24.71 -9.99
CA GLN A 65 -4.42 -24.30 -11.04
C GLN A 65 -5.82 -24.86 -10.76
N ALA A 66 -6.83 -24.01 -10.90
CA ALA A 66 -8.23 -24.38 -10.76
C ALA A 66 -9.03 -23.87 -11.98
N ASP A 67 -9.36 -24.76 -12.92
CA ASP A 67 -10.18 -24.41 -14.08
C ASP A 67 -11.67 -24.63 -13.77
N TYR A 68 -12.53 -23.76 -14.28
CA TYR A 68 -13.97 -23.77 -14.00
C TYR A 68 -14.80 -23.84 -15.27
N LYS A 69 -15.85 -24.65 -15.22
CA LYS A 69 -17.00 -24.55 -16.14
C LYS A 69 -18.24 -24.25 -15.32
N ILE A 70 -18.81 -23.06 -15.49
CA ILE A 70 -19.92 -22.58 -14.65
C ILE A 70 -21.13 -22.35 -15.54
N LYS A 71 -22.29 -22.85 -15.11
CA LYS A 71 -23.59 -22.47 -15.65
C LYS A 71 -24.38 -21.85 -14.53
N VAL A 72 -24.81 -20.61 -14.73
CA VAL A 72 -25.50 -19.83 -13.71
C VAL A 72 -26.75 -19.18 -14.29
N GLU A 73 -27.82 -19.18 -13.50
CA GLU A 73 -29.05 -18.48 -13.80
C GLU A 73 -29.37 -17.50 -12.68
N LEU A 74 -29.64 -16.24 -13.06
CA LEU A 74 -30.18 -15.22 -12.15
C LEU A 74 -31.69 -15.09 -12.38
N ASP A 75 -32.46 -15.36 -11.34
CA ASP A 75 -33.90 -15.10 -11.30
C ASP A 75 -34.16 -13.71 -10.74
N ASP A 76 -34.45 -12.74 -11.63
CA ASP A 76 -34.75 -11.36 -11.26
C ASP A 76 -36.07 -11.20 -10.50
N ARG A 77 -37.02 -12.15 -10.59
CA ARG A 77 -38.30 -12.04 -9.87
C ARG A 77 -38.14 -12.38 -8.39
N THR A 78 -37.27 -13.34 -8.08
CA THR A 78 -37.04 -13.82 -6.70
C THR A 78 -35.69 -13.42 -6.12
N GLN A 79 -34.85 -12.73 -6.89
CA GLN A 79 -33.48 -12.35 -6.55
C GLN A 79 -32.67 -13.56 -6.07
N LYS A 80 -32.66 -14.63 -6.86
CA LYS A 80 -31.92 -15.87 -6.58
C LYS A 80 -30.93 -16.19 -7.68
N VAL A 81 -29.81 -16.75 -7.28
CA VAL A 81 -28.81 -17.29 -8.21
C VAL A 81 -28.74 -18.81 -8.03
N TYR A 82 -28.81 -19.52 -9.14
CA TYR A 82 -28.68 -20.98 -9.22
C TYR A 82 -27.46 -21.32 -10.06
N GLY A 83 -26.64 -22.23 -9.59
CA GLY A 83 -25.41 -22.61 -10.27
C GLY A 83 -25.13 -24.10 -10.29
N THR A 84 -24.56 -24.54 -11.39
CA THR A 84 -23.79 -25.79 -11.46
C THR A 84 -22.39 -25.45 -11.94
N GLU A 85 -21.39 -26.08 -11.34
CA GLU A 85 -20.01 -25.92 -11.77
C GLU A 85 -19.24 -27.22 -11.80
N ILE A 86 -18.24 -27.26 -12.66
CA ILE A 86 -17.20 -28.27 -12.69
C ILE A 86 -15.88 -27.57 -12.41
N ILE A 87 -15.22 -27.94 -11.33
CA ILE A 87 -13.89 -27.46 -10.99
C ILE A 87 -12.88 -28.54 -11.32
N THR A 88 -11.94 -28.27 -12.22
CA THR A 88 -10.78 -29.12 -12.47
C THR A 88 -9.58 -28.56 -11.71
N TYR A 89 -9.20 -29.22 -10.63
CA TYR A 89 -8.05 -28.84 -9.82
C TYR A 89 -6.81 -29.64 -10.23
N THR A 90 -5.68 -28.96 -10.44
CA THR A 90 -4.39 -29.59 -10.75
C THR A 90 -3.43 -29.36 -9.59
N ASN A 91 -2.89 -30.43 -9.00
CA ASN A 91 -1.89 -30.32 -7.95
C ASN A 91 -0.48 -30.15 -8.54
N ASN A 92 0.13 -28.99 -8.39
CA ASN A 92 1.50 -28.70 -8.83
C ASN A 92 2.53 -28.78 -7.69
N ALA A 93 2.08 -28.93 -6.44
CA ALA A 93 2.96 -29.12 -5.27
C ALA A 93 3.68 -30.47 -5.33
N ARG A 94 4.78 -30.62 -4.58
CA ARG A 94 5.49 -31.91 -4.47
C ARG A 94 4.74 -32.87 -3.57
N GLU A 95 4.05 -32.32 -2.58
CA GLU A 95 3.21 -33.02 -1.62
C GLU A 95 1.93 -33.55 -2.30
N ALA A 96 1.51 -34.75 -1.88
CA ALA A 96 0.18 -35.23 -2.22
C ALA A 96 -0.87 -34.59 -1.29
N LEU A 97 -2.06 -34.29 -1.82
CA LEU A 97 -3.14 -33.65 -1.06
C LEU A 97 -4.25 -34.67 -0.77
N ASP A 98 -4.60 -34.86 0.50
CA ASP A 98 -5.67 -35.78 0.92
C ASP A 98 -7.08 -35.17 0.81
N TYR A 99 -7.15 -33.84 0.82
CA TYR A 99 -8.40 -33.07 0.79
C TYR A 99 -8.16 -31.74 0.07
N LEU A 100 -9.26 -31.11 -0.35
CA LEU A 100 -9.28 -29.79 -0.97
C LEU A 100 -10.13 -28.83 -0.15
N TRP A 101 -9.75 -27.55 -0.12
CA TRP A 101 -10.55 -26.49 0.48
C TRP A 101 -11.17 -25.59 -0.58
N LEU A 102 -12.44 -25.23 -0.37
CA LEU A 102 -13.17 -24.22 -1.12
C LEU A 102 -13.62 -23.10 -0.17
N GLN A 103 -13.58 -21.87 -0.64
CA GLN A 103 -14.15 -20.68 -0.02
C GLN A 103 -15.64 -20.58 -0.39
N LEU A 104 -16.47 -20.29 0.60
CA LEU A 104 -17.92 -20.13 0.55
C LEU A 104 -18.31 -18.76 1.10
N ASP A 105 -17.76 -17.69 0.53
CA ASP A 105 -17.75 -16.36 1.15
C ASP A 105 -19.14 -15.74 1.33
N GLN A 106 -20.09 -16.10 0.45
CA GLN A 106 -21.50 -15.76 0.62
C GLN A 106 -22.06 -16.23 1.96
N ASN A 107 -21.47 -17.26 2.59
CA ASN A 107 -21.90 -17.73 3.91
C ASN A 107 -21.67 -16.68 5.00
N GLN A 108 -20.86 -15.63 4.78
CA GLN A 108 -20.79 -14.47 5.67
C GLN A 108 -22.17 -13.81 5.83
N GLN A 109 -23.00 -13.82 4.78
CA GLN A 109 -24.38 -13.32 4.75
C GLN A 109 -25.43 -14.35 5.16
N SER A 110 -25.01 -15.57 5.55
CA SER A 110 -25.93 -16.55 6.12
C SER A 110 -26.58 -16.01 7.39
N ARG A 111 -27.85 -16.36 7.58
CA ARG A 111 -28.60 -16.05 8.80
C ARG A 111 -27.87 -16.52 10.07
N THR A 112 -27.15 -17.65 9.99
CA THR A 112 -26.38 -18.24 11.10
C THR A 112 -24.90 -17.86 11.12
N SER A 113 -24.48 -16.88 10.31
CA SER A 113 -23.08 -16.44 10.28
C SER A 113 -22.66 -15.82 11.61
N LEU A 114 -21.47 -16.20 12.08
CA LEU A 114 -20.87 -15.67 13.30
C LEU A 114 -20.17 -14.32 13.08
N SER A 115 -20.02 -13.86 11.84
CA SER A 115 -19.26 -12.64 11.52
C SER A 115 -19.74 -11.39 12.25
N PRO A 116 -21.06 -11.13 12.41
CA PRO A 116 -21.52 -9.98 13.20
C PRO A 116 -21.19 -10.07 14.70
N LEU A 117 -20.82 -11.25 15.22
CA LEU A 117 -20.55 -11.49 16.64
C LEU A 117 -19.06 -11.36 17.00
N GLN A 118 -18.18 -11.10 16.03
CA GLN A 118 -16.74 -11.02 16.29
C GLN A 118 -16.32 -9.75 17.03
N ASN A 119 -17.13 -8.69 16.91
CA ASN A 119 -16.87 -7.39 17.51
C ASN A 119 -17.80 -7.15 18.70
N GLY A 120 -17.34 -6.33 19.65
CA GLY A 120 -18.18 -5.90 20.77
C GLY A 120 -19.37 -5.06 20.29
N ASP A 121 -20.55 -5.29 20.84
CA ASP A 121 -21.75 -4.50 20.58
C ASP A 121 -21.98 -3.47 21.70
N ARG A 122 -22.42 -2.26 21.34
CA ARG A 122 -22.82 -1.20 22.27
C ARG A 122 -24.11 -0.56 21.79
N THR A 123 -25.04 -0.34 22.70
CA THR A 123 -26.29 0.38 22.39
C THR A 123 -26.00 1.86 22.20
N GLU A 124 -26.34 2.37 21.02
CA GLU A 124 -26.29 3.81 20.75
C GLU A 124 -27.46 4.53 21.44
N PRO A 125 -27.25 5.73 22.04
CA PRO A 125 -28.31 6.49 22.70
C PRO A 125 -29.46 6.90 21.77
N ALA A 126 -29.22 6.97 20.46
CA ALA A 126 -30.21 7.24 19.44
C ALA A 126 -29.87 6.47 18.17
N MET A 127 -30.89 6.00 17.45
CA MET A 127 -30.76 5.25 16.22
C MET A 127 -31.94 5.61 15.30
N GLY A 128 -31.70 5.67 13.98
CA GLY A 128 -32.78 5.90 13.02
C GLY A 128 -33.80 4.75 13.01
N VAL A 129 -35.07 5.05 12.72
CA VAL A 129 -36.17 4.05 12.76
C VAL A 129 -35.86 2.81 11.89
N LYS A 130 -35.34 3.02 10.67
CA LYS A 130 -34.95 1.94 9.75
C LYS A 130 -33.83 1.06 10.33
N GLN A 131 -32.81 1.69 10.91
CA GLN A 131 -31.68 0.98 11.52
C GLN A 131 -32.11 0.23 12.78
N PHE A 132 -32.99 0.82 13.60
CA PHE A 132 -33.54 0.17 14.79
C PHE A 132 -34.36 -1.07 14.43
N SER A 133 -35.27 -0.94 13.44
CA SER A 133 -36.07 -2.05 12.92
C SER A 133 -35.17 -3.20 12.46
N ARG A 134 -34.15 -2.90 11.65
CA ARG A 134 -33.20 -3.91 11.17
C ARG A 134 -32.39 -4.59 12.25
N LYS A 135 -31.90 -3.82 13.22
CA LYS A 135 -31.03 -4.36 14.27
C LYS A 135 -31.80 -5.22 15.27
N TYR A 136 -33.04 -4.85 15.59
CA TYR A 136 -33.75 -5.43 16.74
C TYR A 136 -35.09 -6.10 16.44
N LEU A 137 -35.73 -5.80 15.30
CA LEU A 137 -37.09 -6.27 14.99
C LEU A 137 -37.16 -7.23 13.80
N GLU A 138 -36.35 -7.00 12.77
CA GLU A 138 -36.34 -7.79 11.55
C GLU A 138 -35.50 -9.07 11.70
N GLU A 139 -35.90 -10.13 10.99
CA GLU A 139 -35.03 -11.29 10.84
C GLU A 139 -33.84 -10.93 9.95
N ARG A 140 -32.68 -11.49 10.27
CA ARG A 140 -31.51 -11.38 9.39
C ARG A 140 -31.79 -12.01 8.02
N PHE A 141 -31.31 -11.35 6.98
CA PHE A 141 -31.31 -11.85 5.61
C PHE A 141 -30.78 -13.30 5.57
N ASP A 142 -31.47 -14.17 4.81
CA ASP A 142 -31.07 -15.56 4.68
C ASP A 142 -30.19 -15.76 3.44
N GLY A 143 -28.94 -15.32 3.54
CA GLY A 143 -27.93 -15.52 2.50
C GLY A 143 -27.17 -16.83 2.64
N GLY A 144 -26.01 -16.88 1.99
CA GLY A 144 -25.11 -18.03 2.01
C GLY A 144 -25.48 -19.15 1.06
N PHE A 145 -24.46 -19.90 0.65
CA PHE A 145 -24.60 -21.03 -0.24
C PHE A 145 -25.49 -22.11 0.37
N ARG A 146 -26.35 -22.67 -0.47
CA ARG A 146 -27.05 -23.93 -0.25
C ARG A 146 -26.45 -24.94 -1.21
N ILE A 147 -25.50 -25.73 -0.71
CA ILE A 147 -24.85 -26.79 -1.49
C ILE A 147 -25.81 -27.97 -1.58
N GLU A 148 -26.22 -28.32 -2.80
CA GLU A 148 -27.10 -29.46 -3.05
C GLU A 148 -26.32 -30.77 -3.20
N TYR A 149 -25.16 -30.73 -3.88
CA TYR A 149 -24.24 -31.87 -3.95
C TYR A 149 -22.82 -31.43 -4.27
N VAL A 150 -21.88 -32.32 -3.92
CA VAL A 150 -20.49 -32.34 -4.40
C VAL A 150 -20.20 -33.76 -4.87
N ASN A 151 -19.94 -33.94 -6.16
CA ASN A 151 -19.70 -35.24 -6.79
C ASN A 151 -18.35 -35.28 -7.52
N ASP A 152 -17.85 -36.49 -7.77
CA ASP A 152 -16.72 -36.71 -8.68
C ASP A 152 -17.16 -36.68 -10.17
N ALA A 153 -16.20 -36.78 -11.09
CA ALA A 153 -16.47 -36.84 -12.54
C ALA A 153 -17.40 -37.99 -13.00
N LYS A 154 -17.55 -39.03 -12.19
CA LYS A 154 -18.41 -40.20 -12.46
C LYS A 154 -19.80 -40.04 -11.84
N GLY A 155 -20.06 -38.95 -11.12
CA GLY A 155 -21.31 -38.69 -10.41
C GLY A 155 -21.41 -39.35 -9.04
N ASN A 156 -20.32 -39.88 -8.48
CA ASN A 156 -20.32 -40.41 -7.12
C ASN A 156 -20.24 -39.27 -6.10
N PRO A 157 -21.02 -39.31 -5.00
CA PRO A 157 -20.91 -38.32 -3.93
C PRO A 157 -19.52 -38.29 -3.30
N MET A 158 -18.99 -37.08 -3.09
CA MET A 158 -17.75 -36.86 -2.35
C MET A 158 -18.06 -36.34 -0.94
N PRO A 159 -17.49 -36.93 0.13
CA PRO A 159 -17.67 -36.40 1.48
C PRO A 159 -17.13 -34.97 1.60
N TYR A 160 -17.89 -34.08 2.23
CA TYR A 160 -17.45 -32.73 2.52
C TYR A 160 -17.95 -32.24 3.88
N THR A 161 -17.26 -31.25 4.44
CA THR A 161 -17.62 -30.57 5.68
C THR A 161 -17.60 -29.07 5.44
N ILE A 162 -18.74 -28.40 5.66
CA ILE A 162 -18.81 -26.94 5.68
C ILE A 162 -18.47 -26.46 7.08
N ASN A 163 -17.42 -25.64 7.17
CA ASN A 163 -17.03 -24.91 8.37
C ASN A 163 -17.17 -23.41 8.08
N GLN A 164 -18.36 -22.88 8.39
CA GLN A 164 -18.74 -21.49 8.16
C GLN A 164 -18.50 -21.05 6.70
N THR A 165 -17.51 -20.21 6.44
CA THR A 165 -17.16 -19.66 5.11
C THR A 165 -16.19 -20.54 4.33
N MET A 166 -15.86 -21.72 4.84
CA MET A 166 -14.95 -22.66 4.19
C MET A 166 -15.62 -24.03 4.04
N MET A 167 -15.24 -24.79 3.01
CA MET A 167 -15.69 -26.16 2.79
C MET A 167 -14.49 -27.06 2.49
N ARG A 168 -14.34 -28.15 3.26
CA ARG A 168 -13.34 -29.19 3.00
C ARG A 168 -13.99 -30.34 2.25
N VAL A 169 -13.40 -30.77 1.15
CA VAL A 169 -13.82 -31.93 0.35
C VAL A 169 -12.75 -33.02 0.50
N GLU A 170 -13.16 -34.20 0.93
CA GLU A 170 -12.27 -35.34 1.12
C GLU A 170 -12.01 -36.06 -0.21
N LEU A 171 -10.76 -36.38 -0.51
CA LEU A 171 -10.42 -37.14 -1.71
C LEU A 171 -10.39 -38.64 -1.41
N PRO A 172 -10.92 -39.51 -2.31
CA PRO A 172 -10.89 -40.96 -2.11
C PRO A 172 -9.46 -41.53 -2.16
N LYS A 173 -8.54 -40.81 -2.79
CA LYS A 173 -7.10 -41.09 -2.87
C LYS A 173 -6.35 -39.76 -2.81
N PRO A 174 -5.18 -39.69 -2.14
CA PRO A 174 -4.33 -38.51 -2.17
C PRO A 174 -3.99 -38.10 -3.62
N LEU A 175 -4.13 -36.82 -3.93
CA LEU A 175 -3.86 -36.23 -5.24
C LEU A 175 -2.36 -35.93 -5.39
N ALA A 176 -1.65 -36.72 -6.19
CA ALA A 176 -0.20 -36.57 -6.36
C ALA A 176 0.17 -35.38 -7.27
N LYS A 177 1.47 -35.00 -7.27
CA LYS A 177 1.99 -33.97 -8.18
C LYS A 177 1.66 -34.28 -9.64
N GLY A 178 1.09 -33.29 -10.33
CA GLY A 178 0.66 -33.36 -11.72
C GLY A 178 -0.68 -34.07 -11.95
N GLU A 179 -1.25 -34.72 -10.94
CA GLU A 179 -2.59 -35.31 -11.04
C GLU A 179 -3.67 -34.22 -10.99
N LYS A 180 -4.83 -34.55 -11.56
CA LYS A 180 -6.02 -33.71 -11.58
C LYS A 180 -7.21 -34.42 -10.94
N VAL A 181 -8.10 -33.64 -10.35
CA VAL A 181 -9.41 -34.10 -9.89
C VAL A 181 -10.49 -33.13 -10.35
N GLU A 182 -11.66 -33.67 -10.67
CA GLU A 182 -12.85 -32.86 -10.96
C GLU A 182 -13.83 -32.92 -9.79
N LEU A 183 -14.32 -31.74 -9.39
CA LEU A 183 -15.43 -31.58 -8.46
C LEU A 183 -16.63 -31.05 -9.23
N HIS A 184 -17.76 -31.74 -9.14
CA HIS A 184 -19.02 -31.33 -9.76
C HIS A 184 -19.95 -30.84 -8.65
N LEU A 185 -20.28 -29.55 -8.65
CA LEU A 185 -21.07 -28.91 -7.59
C LEU A 185 -22.38 -28.35 -8.14
N LYS A 186 -23.41 -28.38 -7.31
CA LYS A 186 -24.66 -27.65 -7.53
C LYS A 186 -25.03 -26.88 -6.29
N TRP A 187 -25.38 -25.62 -6.47
CA TRP A 187 -25.61 -24.69 -5.38
C TRP A 187 -26.62 -23.61 -5.78
N TRP A 188 -27.18 -22.94 -4.77
CA TRP A 188 -27.97 -21.73 -4.95
C TRP A 188 -27.85 -20.83 -3.72
N TYR A 189 -28.17 -19.54 -3.87
CA TYR A 189 -28.31 -18.61 -2.74
C TYR A 189 -29.25 -17.45 -3.09
N ASN A 190 -29.74 -16.75 -2.05
CA ASN A 190 -30.51 -15.52 -2.22
C ASN A 190 -29.54 -14.34 -2.38
N VAL A 191 -29.74 -13.52 -3.41
CA VAL A 191 -28.96 -12.29 -3.63
C VAL A 191 -29.44 -11.24 -2.64
N ASN A 192 -28.51 -10.66 -1.89
CA ASN A 192 -28.77 -9.58 -0.93
C ASN A 192 -28.93 -8.23 -1.65
N ASN A 193 -29.69 -7.32 -1.04
CA ASN A 193 -29.64 -5.92 -1.45
C ASN A 193 -28.45 -5.28 -0.74
N TYR A 194 -27.37 -4.98 -1.46
CA TYR A 194 -26.11 -4.57 -0.82
C TYR A 194 -26.21 -3.19 -0.15
N LEU A 195 -27.15 -2.33 -0.55
CA LEU A 195 -27.44 -1.06 0.13
C LEU A 195 -28.15 -1.26 1.47
N LEU A 196 -28.72 -2.45 1.69
CA LEU A 196 -29.52 -2.75 2.86
C LEU A 196 -28.84 -3.72 3.81
N ASP A 197 -28.33 -4.82 3.27
CA ASP A 197 -27.74 -5.94 3.98
C ASP A 197 -26.20 -5.84 4.04
N GLY A 198 -25.62 -4.85 3.36
CA GLY A 198 -24.19 -4.74 3.14
C GLY A 198 -23.65 -5.84 2.23
N GLY A 199 -22.33 -5.99 2.21
CA GLY A 199 -21.63 -6.99 1.40
C GLY A 199 -21.07 -6.43 0.10
N ARG A 200 -20.19 -7.22 -0.52
CA ARG A 200 -19.40 -6.85 -1.72
C ARG A 200 -20.04 -7.28 -3.04
N SER A 201 -21.14 -8.02 -2.96
CA SER A 201 -21.95 -8.52 -4.07
C SER A 201 -23.41 -8.32 -3.70
N GLY A 202 -24.28 -8.17 -4.69
CA GLY A 202 -25.72 -8.05 -4.47
C GLY A 202 -26.46 -7.36 -5.60
N TYR A 203 -27.59 -6.75 -5.26
CA TYR A 203 -28.31 -5.85 -6.15
C TYR A 203 -28.60 -4.50 -5.49
N GLU A 204 -28.68 -3.47 -6.33
CA GLU A 204 -29.28 -2.18 -6.01
C GLU A 204 -30.72 -2.16 -6.52
N HIS A 205 -31.66 -1.76 -5.67
CA HIS A 205 -33.07 -1.62 -6.03
C HIS A 205 -33.46 -0.17 -6.29
N PHE A 206 -34.16 0.09 -7.40
CA PHE A 206 -34.66 1.41 -7.79
C PHE A 206 -36.15 1.53 -7.48
N ASP A 207 -36.50 2.11 -6.33
CA ASP A 207 -37.91 2.25 -5.88
C ASP A 207 -38.81 2.97 -6.91
N ALA A 208 -38.25 3.88 -7.69
CA ALA A 208 -39.00 4.70 -8.65
C ALA A 208 -39.60 3.90 -9.81
N ASP A 209 -39.00 2.77 -10.17
CA ASP A 209 -39.41 1.97 -11.33
C ASP A 209 -39.40 0.45 -11.07
N GLY A 210 -38.99 0.01 -9.87
CA GLY A 210 -38.96 -1.39 -9.46
C GLY A 210 -37.84 -2.22 -10.07
N ASN A 211 -36.88 -1.60 -10.75
CA ASN A 211 -35.77 -2.30 -11.40
C ASN A 211 -34.60 -2.57 -10.45
N ASN A 212 -33.77 -3.53 -10.85
CA ASN A 212 -32.55 -3.89 -10.14
C ASN A 212 -31.31 -3.71 -11.03
N VAL A 213 -30.22 -3.25 -10.42
CA VAL A 213 -28.87 -3.36 -10.97
C VAL A 213 -28.13 -4.43 -10.19
N TYR A 214 -27.72 -5.50 -10.85
CA TYR A 214 -27.01 -6.61 -10.22
C TYR A 214 -25.50 -6.46 -10.37
N ILE A 215 -24.80 -6.67 -9.27
CA ILE A 215 -23.34 -6.67 -9.16
C ILE A 215 -22.93 -7.96 -8.46
N ILE A 216 -22.68 -8.99 -9.26
CA ILE A 216 -22.59 -10.37 -8.76
C ILE A 216 -21.15 -10.84 -8.79
N ALA A 217 -20.60 -11.06 -7.60
CA ALA A 217 -19.28 -11.64 -7.36
C ALA A 217 -19.34 -12.67 -6.24
N GLN A 218 -18.25 -13.42 -6.08
CA GLN A 218 -18.12 -14.43 -5.03
C GLN A 218 -19.30 -15.42 -5.07
N PHE A 219 -19.89 -15.61 -6.25
CA PHE A 219 -21.22 -16.20 -6.40
C PHE A 219 -21.18 -17.71 -6.57
N TYR A 220 -19.99 -18.29 -6.57
CA TYR A 220 -19.74 -19.73 -6.72
C TYR A 220 -18.73 -20.19 -5.66
N PRO A 221 -18.75 -21.45 -5.21
CA PRO A 221 -17.68 -22.03 -4.40
C PRO A 221 -16.30 -21.92 -5.08
N ARG A 222 -15.35 -21.25 -4.45
CA ARG A 222 -14.04 -20.92 -5.06
C ARG A 222 -12.94 -21.78 -4.45
N MET A 223 -12.07 -22.39 -5.24
CA MET A 223 -10.91 -23.12 -4.71
C MET A 223 -10.00 -22.23 -3.86
N ALA A 224 -9.62 -22.70 -2.68
CA ALA A 224 -8.63 -22.05 -1.84
C ALA A 224 -7.21 -22.21 -2.44
N VAL A 225 -6.33 -21.27 -2.12
CA VAL A 225 -4.90 -21.39 -2.49
C VAL A 225 -4.22 -22.44 -1.62
N TYR A 226 -3.39 -23.27 -2.24
CA TYR A 226 -2.37 -24.06 -1.57
C TYR A 226 -1.00 -23.61 -2.09
N ASN A 227 -0.12 -23.09 -1.24
CA ASN A 227 1.16 -22.49 -1.66
C ASN A 227 2.35 -23.00 -0.82
N ASP A 228 3.55 -22.55 -1.20
CA ASP A 228 4.85 -22.91 -0.62
C ASP A 228 5.16 -22.20 0.72
N VAL A 229 4.27 -21.32 1.19
CA VAL A 229 4.48 -20.48 2.39
C VAL A 229 3.57 -20.94 3.53
N GLU A 230 2.26 -20.99 3.29
CA GLU A 230 1.22 -21.25 4.29
C GLU A 230 0.56 -22.63 4.13
N GLY A 231 0.85 -23.34 3.03
CA GLY A 231 0.01 -24.46 2.60
C GLY A 231 -1.38 -23.93 2.23
N TRP A 232 -2.45 -24.44 2.86
CA TRP A 232 -3.82 -23.99 2.59
C TRP A 232 -4.11 -22.62 3.20
N GLN A 233 -4.52 -21.66 2.35
CA GLN A 233 -5.18 -20.44 2.81
C GLN A 233 -6.66 -20.75 3.10
N ASN A 234 -6.97 -21.10 4.35
CA ASN A 234 -8.31 -21.53 4.77
C ASN A 234 -8.84 -20.79 6.01
N GLN A 235 -8.41 -19.53 6.19
CA GLN A 235 -8.92 -18.66 7.25
C GLN A 235 -10.39 -18.28 6.98
N GLN A 236 -11.20 -18.14 8.03
CA GLN A 236 -12.61 -17.78 7.91
C GLN A 236 -12.80 -16.36 7.41
N PHE A 237 -13.70 -16.12 6.46
CA PHE A 237 -14.03 -14.79 5.94
C PHE A 237 -14.95 -14.03 6.89
N TRP A 238 -14.34 -13.09 7.59
CA TRP A 238 -14.98 -12.26 8.60
C TRP A 238 -15.50 -10.93 8.04
N GLY A 239 -14.88 -10.45 6.95
CA GLY A 239 -15.38 -9.33 6.16
C GLY A 239 -14.36 -8.25 5.82
N SER A 240 -13.18 -8.22 6.45
CA SER A 240 -12.21 -7.14 6.29
C SER A 240 -11.17 -7.46 5.20
N GLY A 241 -10.36 -8.49 5.39
CA GLY A 241 -9.34 -8.87 4.40
C GLY A 241 -9.98 -9.56 3.19
N GLU A 242 -9.67 -9.11 1.97
CA GLU A 242 -10.10 -9.81 0.77
C GLU A 242 -9.41 -11.18 0.60
N PHE A 243 -9.60 -11.78 -0.58
CA PHE A 243 -9.30 -13.18 -0.84
C PHE A 243 -7.95 -13.34 -1.51
N THR A 244 -7.42 -14.56 -1.48
CA THR A 244 -6.39 -15.04 -2.41
C THR A 244 -6.91 -16.29 -3.09
N LEU A 245 -6.78 -16.37 -4.41
CA LEU A 245 -7.35 -17.45 -5.23
C LEU A 245 -6.32 -18.00 -6.23
N PRO A 246 -6.34 -19.30 -6.55
CA PRO A 246 -5.55 -19.86 -7.63
C PRO A 246 -5.91 -19.25 -8.99
N PHE A 247 -4.96 -19.21 -9.91
CA PHE A 247 -5.27 -18.87 -11.30
C PHE A 247 -5.90 -20.07 -12.02
N GLY A 248 -6.75 -19.78 -13.01
CA GLY A 248 -7.29 -20.78 -13.91
C GLY A 248 -8.08 -20.22 -15.07
N ASN A 249 -8.64 -21.12 -15.86
CA ASN A 249 -9.47 -20.79 -17.01
C ASN A 249 -10.95 -20.98 -16.67
N PHE A 250 -11.79 -20.10 -17.19
CA PHE A 250 -13.22 -20.08 -16.93
C PHE A 250 -13.98 -20.16 -18.25
N ASP A 251 -14.87 -21.15 -18.37
CA ASP A 251 -15.94 -21.18 -19.37
C ASP A 251 -17.27 -20.97 -18.65
N VAL A 252 -17.91 -19.81 -18.83
CA VAL A 252 -19.09 -19.41 -18.04
C VAL A 252 -20.29 -19.14 -18.93
N GLU A 253 -21.43 -19.76 -18.64
CA GLU A 253 -22.73 -19.48 -19.25
C GLU A 253 -23.65 -18.80 -18.22
N ILE A 254 -24.07 -17.57 -18.51
CA ILE A 254 -24.89 -16.75 -17.61
C ILE A 254 -26.25 -16.51 -18.25
N THR A 255 -27.31 -17.00 -17.62
CA THR A 255 -28.69 -16.83 -18.09
C THR A 255 -29.41 -15.77 -17.26
N VAL A 256 -29.93 -14.75 -17.95
CA VAL A 256 -30.63 -13.59 -17.35
C VAL A 256 -31.90 -13.27 -18.15
N PRO A 257 -32.81 -12.41 -17.66
CA PRO A 257 -33.92 -11.89 -18.46
C PRO A 257 -33.46 -11.30 -19.80
N ALA A 258 -34.24 -11.50 -20.87
CA ALA A 258 -33.81 -11.20 -22.24
C ALA A 258 -33.68 -9.70 -22.54
N ASP A 259 -34.30 -8.87 -21.72
CA ASP A 259 -34.23 -7.40 -21.71
C ASP A 259 -33.00 -6.85 -20.97
N HIS A 260 -32.21 -7.69 -20.30
CA HIS A 260 -30.98 -7.27 -19.67
C HIS A 260 -29.82 -7.10 -20.67
N ILE A 261 -28.99 -6.11 -20.39
CA ILE A 261 -27.60 -6.02 -20.87
C ILE A 261 -26.70 -6.57 -19.77
N LEU A 262 -25.62 -7.23 -20.18
CA LEU A 262 -24.69 -7.88 -19.27
C LEU A 262 -23.25 -7.69 -19.74
N GLU A 263 -22.34 -7.47 -18.80
CA GLU A 263 -20.92 -7.77 -18.99
C GLU A 263 -20.33 -8.56 -17.81
N ALA A 264 -19.24 -9.25 -18.08
CA ALA A 264 -18.54 -10.09 -17.11
C ALA A 264 -17.03 -10.12 -17.35
N THR A 265 -16.30 -10.72 -16.41
CA THR A 265 -14.92 -11.18 -16.61
C THR A 265 -14.81 -12.04 -17.90
N GLY A 266 -13.73 -11.87 -18.68
CA GLY A 266 -13.43 -12.70 -19.86
C GLY A 266 -14.08 -12.24 -21.17
N ASP A 267 -13.75 -12.90 -22.28
CA ASP A 267 -14.27 -12.57 -23.61
C ASP A 267 -15.70 -13.07 -23.82
N LEU A 268 -16.58 -12.20 -24.32
CA LEU A 268 -17.94 -12.58 -24.73
C LEU A 268 -17.90 -13.32 -26.08
N LEU A 269 -18.23 -14.60 -26.08
CA LEU A 269 -18.10 -15.50 -27.23
C LEU A 269 -19.29 -15.43 -28.20
N ASN A 270 -20.49 -15.13 -27.70
CA ASN A 270 -21.72 -15.19 -28.48
C ASN A 270 -22.39 -13.81 -28.69
N ARG A 271 -21.58 -12.73 -28.80
CA ARG A 271 -22.07 -11.35 -28.94
C ARG A 271 -23.15 -11.18 -30.03
N LYS A 272 -23.01 -11.88 -31.17
CA LYS A 272 -23.96 -11.86 -32.29
C LYS A 272 -25.36 -12.40 -31.94
N GLU A 273 -25.46 -13.26 -30.94
CA GLU A 273 -26.72 -13.86 -30.47
C GLU A 273 -27.42 -12.95 -29.44
N VAL A 274 -26.64 -12.20 -28.66
CA VAL A 274 -27.14 -11.45 -27.48
C VAL A 274 -27.37 -9.97 -27.76
N PHE A 275 -26.67 -9.38 -28.74
CA PHE A 275 -26.81 -7.99 -29.16
C PHE A 275 -27.75 -7.84 -30.37
N THR A 276 -28.41 -6.69 -30.46
CA THR A 276 -29.11 -6.29 -31.68
C THR A 276 -28.12 -5.95 -32.80
N LYS A 277 -28.59 -5.92 -34.05
CA LYS A 277 -27.75 -5.53 -35.20
C LYS A 277 -27.12 -4.14 -35.03
N ALA A 278 -27.90 -3.16 -34.54
CA ALA A 278 -27.40 -1.81 -34.30
C ALA A 278 -26.32 -1.77 -33.19
N GLN A 279 -26.52 -2.53 -32.11
CA GLN A 279 -25.53 -2.67 -31.04
C GLN A 279 -24.23 -3.32 -31.54
N LEU A 280 -24.32 -4.34 -32.41
CA LEU A 280 -23.15 -4.96 -33.04
C LEU A 280 -22.35 -3.98 -33.91
N GLU A 281 -23.04 -3.18 -34.72
CA GLU A 281 -22.39 -2.15 -35.56
C GLU A 281 -21.68 -1.09 -34.71
N ARG A 282 -22.31 -0.63 -33.61
CA ARG A 282 -21.69 0.32 -32.67
C ARG A 282 -20.52 -0.29 -31.90
N TYR A 283 -20.60 -1.56 -31.50
CA TYR A 283 -19.47 -2.25 -30.87
C TYR A 283 -18.29 -2.40 -31.83
N ALA A 284 -18.54 -2.80 -33.09
CA ALA A 284 -17.49 -2.89 -34.11
C ALA A 284 -16.83 -1.54 -34.43
N LEU A 285 -17.55 -0.43 -34.25
CA LEU A 285 -16.98 0.92 -34.30
C LEU A 285 -16.13 1.23 -33.05
N ALA A 286 -16.58 0.84 -31.85
CA ALA A 286 -15.84 1.00 -30.60
C ALA A 286 -14.47 0.31 -30.65
N GLU A 287 -14.39 -0.90 -31.23
CA GLU A 287 -13.14 -1.66 -31.43
C GLU A 287 -12.08 -0.91 -32.25
N LYS A 288 -12.47 0.15 -32.97
CA LYS A 288 -11.60 0.96 -33.84
C LYS A 288 -11.51 2.43 -33.41
N THR A 289 -12.13 2.80 -32.29
CA THR A 289 -12.19 4.18 -31.80
C THR A 289 -11.32 4.31 -30.55
N PHE A 290 -10.27 5.14 -30.61
CA PHE A 290 -9.22 5.21 -29.58
C PHE A 290 -9.19 6.55 -28.81
N ASP A 291 -9.96 7.53 -29.27
CA ASP A 291 -9.99 8.91 -28.78
C ASP A 291 -11.27 9.24 -28.00
N LYS A 292 -12.35 8.47 -28.20
CA LYS A 292 -13.62 8.68 -27.50
C LYS A 292 -14.45 7.40 -27.33
N PRO A 293 -15.34 7.36 -26.32
CA PRO A 293 -16.35 6.32 -26.19
C PRO A 293 -17.34 6.31 -27.35
N VAL A 294 -17.77 5.12 -27.72
CA VAL A 294 -18.93 4.83 -28.57
C VAL A 294 -20.02 4.24 -27.68
N ILE A 295 -21.20 4.84 -27.70
CA ILE A 295 -22.36 4.37 -26.95
C ILE A 295 -22.96 3.17 -27.69
N VAL A 296 -22.71 1.97 -27.21
CA VAL A 296 -23.14 0.69 -27.80
C VAL A 296 -24.61 0.41 -27.50
N VAL A 297 -25.07 0.63 -26.27
CA VAL A 297 -26.49 0.58 -25.88
C VAL A 297 -26.88 1.99 -25.45
N THR A 298 -27.85 2.59 -26.12
CA THR A 298 -28.19 4.00 -25.89
C THR A 298 -29.07 4.20 -24.66
N GLN A 299 -29.09 5.42 -24.13
CA GLN A 299 -30.01 5.77 -23.04
C GLN A 299 -31.48 5.55 -23.44
N ASP A 300 -31.86 5.87 -24.68
CA ASP A 300 -33.23 5.63 -25.16
C ASP A 300 -33.58 4.14 -25.20
N GLU A 301 -32.63 3.27 -25.58
CA GLU A 301 -32.81 1.82 -25.54
C GLU A 301 -32.97 1.33 -24.09
N ALA A 302 -32.15 1.82 -23.15
CA ALA A 302 -32.26 1.48 -21.73
C ALA A 302 -33.60 1.97 -21.10
N ILE A 303 -34.02 3.20 -21.42
CA ILE A 303 -35.31 3.77 -20.98
C ILE A 303 -36.49 2.98 -21.57
N ALA A 304 -36.36 2.44 -22.77
CA ALA A 304 -37.37 1.59 -23.36
C ALA A 304 -37.44 0.22 -22.65
N ALA A 305 -36.29 -0.37 -22.32
CA ALA A 305 -36.19 -1.66 -21.65
C ALA A 305 -36.71 -1.62 -20.21
N GLU A 306 -36.35 -0.60 -19.42
CA GLU A 306 -36.70 -0.49 -18.00
C GLU A 306 -38.21 -0.28 -17.72
N LYS A 307 -39.02 -0.03 -18.76
CA LYS A 307 -40.49 0.08 -18.65
C LYS A 307 -41.21 -1.26 -18.51
N GLY A 308 -40.52 -2.37 -18.80
CA GLY A 308 -41.09 -3.72 -18.77
C GLY A 308 -40.19 -4.72 -18.07
N PHE A 309 -40.73 -5.92 -17.85
CA PHE A 309 -40.03 -7.06 -17.28
C PHE A 309 -40.21 -8.26 -18.21
N SER A 310 -39.13 -8.73 -18.83
CA SER A 310 -39.20 -9.89 -19.73
C SER A 310 -39.19 -11.22 -18.97
N ASP A 311 -40.13 -12.11 -19.29
CA ASP A 311 -40.07 -13.53 -18.87
C ASP A 311 -39.22 -14.40 -19.80
N ALA A 312 -38.88 -13.87 -20.99
CA ALA A 312 -37.95 -14.55 -21.87
C ALA A 312 -36.53 -14.46 -21.28
N LYS A 313 -35.72 -15.48 -21.55
CA LYS A 313 -34.33 -15.56 -21.06
C LYS A 313 -33.33 -15.47 -22.20
N LYS A 314 -32.13 -15.00 -21.88
CA LYS A 314 -30.98 -14.91 -22.79
C LYS A 314 -29.73 -15.40 -22.08
N THR A 315 -28.94 -16.22 -22.76
CA THR A 315 -27.69 -16.80 -22.22
C THR A 315 -26.46 -16.17 -22.86
N TRP A 316 -25.58 -15.65 -22.02
CA TRP A 316 -24.31 -15.03 -22.38
C TRP A 316 -23.17 -16.01 -22.10
N LYS A 317 -22.24 -16.16 -23.04
CA LYS A 317 -21.14 -17.13 -22.95
C LYS A 317 -19.80 -16.42 -22.87
N PHE A 318 -19.08 -16.63 -21.79
CA PHE A 318 -17.79 -16.00 -21.52
C PHE A 318 -16.66 -17.02 -21.45
N LYS A 319 -15.48 -16.57 -21.85
CA LYS A 319 -14.23 -17.30 -21.62
C LYS A 319 -13.16 -16.38 -21.03
N ALA A 320 -12.64 -16.73 -19.86
CA ALA A 320 -11.51 -16.04 -19.26
C ALA A 320 -10.32 -16.99 -19.14
N LEU A 321 -9.13 -16.51 -19.48
CA LEU A 321 -7.90 -17.30 -19.42
C LEU A 321 -6.99 -16.75 -18.34
N ASN A 322 -6.46 -17.64 -17.51
CA ASN A 322 -5.49 -17.34 -16.46
C ASN A 322 -5.91 -16.16 -15.56
N VAL A 323 -7.16 -16.19 -15.08
CA VAL A 323 -7.71 -15.23 -14.12
C VAL A 323 -7.90 -15.91 -12.76
N ARG A 324 -7.92 -15.12 -11.70
CA ARG A 324 -8.07 -15.63 -10.32
C ARG A 324 -9.51 -15.71 -9.83
N ASP A 325 -10.43 -14.98 -10.45
CA ASP A 325 -11.84 -14.90 -10.04
C ASP A 325 -12.72 -14.53 -11.23
N PHE A 326 -14.04 -14.61 -11.06
CA PHE A 326 -15.03 -14.28 -12.06
C PHE A 326 -16.20 -13.51 -11.44
N ALA A 327 -16.58 -12.39 -12.06
CA ALA A 327 -17.74 -11.60 -11.66
C ALA A 327 -18.54 -11.12 -12.89
N PHE A 328 -19.80 -10.73 -12.67
CA PHE A 328 -20.65 -10.18 -13.71
C PHE A 328 -21.62 -9.14 -13.19
N SER A 329 -22.08 -8.28 -14.11
CA SER A 329 -23.15 -7.32 -13.86
C SER A 329 -24.21 -7.40 -14.92
N THR A 330 -25.47 -7.26 -14.49
CA THR A 330 -26.60 -7.31 -15.41
C THR A 330 -27.74 -6.41 -14.96
N SER A 331 -28.38 -5.74 -15.93
CA SER A 331 -29.59 -4.95 -15.71
C SER A 331 -30.22 -4.57 -17.04
N ARG A 332 -31.54 -4.33 -17.03
CA ARG A 332 -32.23 -3.65 -18.14
C ARG A 332 -32.00 -2.14 -18.17
N LYS A 333 -31.50 -1.54 -17.07
CA LYS A 333 -31.22 -0.11 -16.99
C LYS A 333 -29.90 0.30 -17.69
N PHE A 334 -29.06 -0.65 -18.09
CA PHE A 334 -27.71 -0.34 -18.52
C PHE A 334 -27.63 0.33 -19.90
N ILE A 335 -27.03 1.51 -19.88
CA ILE A 335 -26.29 2.12 -20.99
C ILE A 335 -24.93 1.42 -21.06
N TYR A 336 -24.42 1.21 -22.27
CA TYR A 336 -23.14 0.55 -22.53
C TYR A 336 -22.27 1.48 -23.36
N ASP A 337 -21.12 1.88 -22.83
CA ASP A 337 -20.09 2.64 -23.54
C ASP A 337 -18.81 1.81 -23.73
N ALA A 338 -18.14 1.98 -24.87
CA ALA A 338 -16.84 1.36 -25.09
C ALA A 338 -15.91 2.15 -26.01
N MET A 339 -14.60 1.96 -25.80
CA MET A 339 -13.55 2.39 -26.73
C MET A 339 -12.35 1.46 -26.69
N ALA A 340 -11.59 1.45 -27.77
CA ALA A 340 -10.35 0.72 -27.89
C ALA A 340 -9.20 1.45 -27.17
N VAL A 341 -8.30 0.68 -26.57
CA VAL A 341 -7.10 1.15 -25.88
C VAL A 341 -5.89 0.47 -26.50
N GLN A 342 -5.03 1.27 -27.14
CA GLN A 342 -3.77 0.77 -27.69
C GLN A 342 -2.73 0.62 -26.58
N LEU A 343 -2.16 -0.58 -26.44
CA LEU A 343 -1.08 -0.92 -25.52
C LEU A 343 0.12 -1.49 -26.32
N ALA A 344 1.29 -1.68 -25.69
CA ALA A 344 2.56 -1.96 -26.40
C ALA A 344 2.70 -3.37 -27.04
N GLY A 345 1.60 -4.11 -27.17
CA GLY A 345 1.55 -5.35 -27.97
C GLY A 345 0.15 -5.79 -28.40
N LYS A 346 -0.91 -5.07 -28.03
CA LYS A 346 -2.30 -5.43 -28.35
C LYS A 346 -3.27 -4.29 -28.08
N THR A 347 -4.51 -4.47 -28.51
CA THR A 347 -5.64 -3.61 -28.18
C THR A 347 -6.48 -4.26 -27.09
N ALA A 348 -6.85 -3.49 -26.07
CA ALA A 348 -7.85 -3.87 -25.08
C ALA A 348 -9.09 -2.97 -25.23
N MET A 349 -10.23 -3.38 -24.68
CA MET A 349 -11.43 -2.55 -24.62
C MET A 349 -11.60 -1.91 -23.25
N ALA A 350 -11.76 -0.60 -23.19
CA ALA A 350 -12.31 0.10 -22.04
C ALA A 350 -13.83 0.15 -22.18
N ILE A 351 -14.56 -0.32 -21.17
CA ILE A 351 -16.02 -0.46 -21.18
C ILE A 351 -16.59 0.18 -19.93
N SER A 352 -17.75 0.82 -20.04
CA SER A 352 -18.55 1.22 -18.89
C SER A 352 -20.02 0.81 -19.02
N LEU A 353 -20.61 0.35 -17.92
CA LEU A 353 -22.04 0.08 -17.80
C LEU A 353 -22.64 0.97 -16.71
N TYR A 354 -23.72 1.68 -17.02
CA TYR A 354 -24.34 2.56 -16.04
C TYR A 354 -25.81 2.83 -16.37
N PRO A 355 -26.65 3.08 -15.35
CA PRO A 355 -28.03 3.47 -15.60
C PRO A 355 -28.11 4.97 -15.93
N LYS A 356 -29.26 5.45 -16.42
CA LYS A 356 -29.44 6.88 -16.79
C LYS A 356 -29.17 7.84 -15.63
N GLU A 357 -29.34 7.38 -14.39
CA GLU A 357 -29.07 8.10 -13.16
C GLU A 357 -27.58 8.43 -12.97
N GLY A 358 -26.67 7.75 -13.69
CA GLY A 358 -25.24 8.09 -13.73
C GLY A 358 -24.90 9.26 -14.64
N ASN A 359 -25.82 9.69 -15.51
CA ASN A 359 -25.57 10.77 -16.47
C ASN A 359 -25.81 12.16 -15.88
N PRO A 360 -25.09 13.19 -16.38
CA PRO A 360 -24.13 13.14 -17.49
C PRO A 360 -22.71 12.70 -17.08
N LEU A 361 -22.42 12.62 -15.77
CA LEU A 361 -21.08 12.38 -15.24
C LEU A 361 -20.42 11.10 -15.80
N TRP A 362 -21.14 9.98 -15.81
CA TRP A 362 -20.60 8.70 -16.29
C TRP A 362 -20.35 8.68 -17.78
N GLY A 363 -21.30 9.14 -18.59
CA GLY A 363 -21.13 9.22 -20.05
C GLY A 363 -20.04 10.19 -20.49
N GLU A 364 -19.66 11.17 -19.66
CA GLU A 364 -18.57 12.10 -19.96
C GLU A 364 -17.19 11.50 -19.64
N TYR A 365 -17.04 10.86 -18.47
CA TYR A 365 -15.73 10.52 -17.92
C TYR A 365 -15.42 9.01 -17.83
N SER A 366 -16.38 8.15 -17.46
CA SER A 366 -16.08 6.80 -16.94
C SER A 366 -15.18 5.98 -17.86
N THR A 367 -15.61 5.74 -19.10
CA THR A 367 -14.84 4.94 -20.09
C THR A 367 -13.47 5.56 -20.41
N ARG A 368 -13.34 6.89 -20.33
CA ARG A 368 -12.07 7.59 -20.57
C ARG A 368 -11.09 7.38 -19.43
N VAL A 369 -11.59 7.39 -18.20
CA VAL A 369 -10.79 7.11 -17.01
C VAL A 369 -10.31 5.66 -17.06
N VAL A 370 -11.15 4.69 -17.42
CA VAL A 370 -10.73 3.30 -17.63
C VAL A 370 -9.58 3.23 -18.65
N ALA A 371 -9.74 3.87 -19.82
CA ALA A 371 -8.72 3.89 -20.86
C ALA A 371 -7.41 4.56 -20.43
N HIS A 372 -7.50 5.63 -19.63
CA HIS A 372 -6.35 6.32 -19.03
C HIS A 372 -5.60 5.43 -18.05
N THR A 373 -6.31 4.82 -17.09
CA THR A 373 -5.72 3.95 -16.07
C THR A 373 -4.96 2.80 -16.70
N LEU A 374 -5.53 2.15 -17.73
CA LEU A 374 -4.84 1.07 -18.44
C LEU A 374 -3.50 1.51 -19.04
N LYS A 375 -3.43 2.72 -19.64
CA LYS A 375 -2.19 3.25 -20.21
C LYS A 375 -1.18 3.61 -19.14
N SER A 376 -1.62 4.33 -18.10
CA SER A 376 -0.77 4.78 -17.00
C SER A 376 -0.13 3.59 -16.28
N TYR A 377 -0.94 2.63 -15.82
CA TYR A 377 -0.43 1.47 -15.09
C TYR A 377 0.49 0.61 -15.95
N SER A 378 0.17 0.40 -17.24
CA SER A 378 1.03 -0.36 -18.15
C SER A 378 2.41 0.27 -18.34
N ALA A 379 2.50 1.61 -18.35
CA ALA A 379 3.78 2.31 -18.48
C ALA A 379 4.74 2.01 -17.30
N HIS A 380 4.18 1.98 -16.09
CA HIS A 380 4.93 1.81 -14.83
C HIS A 380 5.12 0.35 -14.40
N THR A 381 4.38 -0.60 -14.97
CA THR A 381 4.42 -2.03 -14.58
C THR A 381 4.68 -2.96 -15.78
N PHE A 382 3.67 -3.68 -16.25
CA PHE A 382 3.70 -4.52 -17.44
C PHE A 382 2.49 -4.20 -18.30
N ASP A 383 2.53 -4.51 -19.59
CA ASP A 383 1.36 -4.34 -20.45
C ASP A 383 0.16 -5.16 -19.93
N TYR A 384 -0.99 -4.50 -19.83
CA TYR A 384 -2.26 -5.08 -19.42
C TYR A 384 -2.59 -6.33 -20.26
N PRO A 385 -2.62 -7.54 -19.68
CA PRO A 385 -2.69 -8.79 -20.42
C PRO A 385 -4.12 -9.24 -20.78
N TYR A 386 -5.15 -8.64 -20.20
CA TYR A 386 -6.55 -9.03 -20.45
C TYR A 386 -7.20 -8.28 -21.63
N PRO A 387 -8.24 -8.83 -22.26
CA PRO A 387 -8.85 -8.27 -23.48
C PRO A 387 -9.66 -6.99 -23.22
N LYS A 388 -10.12 -6.77 -21.99
CA LYS A 388 -10.98 -5.63 -21.63
C LYS A 388 -10.89 -5.29 -20.15
N ALA A 389 -11.27 -4.07 -19.80
CA ALA A 389 -11.55 -3.62 -18.44
C ALA A 389 -12.89 -2.88 -18.41
N ILE A 390 -13.71 -3.15 -17.39
CA ILE A 390 -15.10 -2.73 -17.30
C ILE A 390 -15.31 -1.96 -15.99
N SER A 391 -15.86 -0.76 -16.08
CA SER A 391 -16.35 0.02 -14.93
C SER A 391 -17.88 0.00 -14.90
N VAL A 392 -18.47 -0.50 -13.83
CA VAL A 392 -19.93 -0.56 -13.66
C VAL A 392 -20.37 0.41 -12.57
N HIS A 393 -21.43 1.17 -12.83
CA HIS A 393 -22.02 2.07 -11.85
C HIS A 393 -22.73 1.29 -10.75
N ALA A 394 -22.34 1.55 -9.51
CA ALA A 394 -23.01 1.13 -8.28
C ALA A 394 -23.19 2.35 -7.37
N GLN A 395 -24.30 2.50 -6.63
CA GLN A 395 -24.55 3.76 -5.89
C GLN A 395 -23.42 4.16 -4.91
N ASP A 396 -22.97 3.26 -4.04
CA ASP A 396 -22.04 3.55 -2.93
C ASP A 396 -21.01 2.42 -2.74
N GLN A 397 -20.35 1.99 -3.81
CA GLN A 397 -19.36 0.90 -3.76
C GLN A 397 -18.11 1.20 -4.59
N GLY A 398 -16.95 0.76 -4.08
CA GLY A 398 -15.71 0.54 -4.81
C GLY A 398 -15.34 -0.91 -4.60
N MET A 399 -15.21 -1.70 -5.67
CA MET A 399 -14.93 -3.13 -5.57
C MET A 399 -14.44 -3.72 -6.89
N GLU A 400 -13.42 -4.54 -6.80
CA GLU A 400 -12.59 -5.03 -7.88
C GLU A 400 -12.76 -6.53 -8.14
N TYR A 401 -12.81 -6.90 -9.42
CA TYR A 401 -12.66 -8.28 -9.88
C TYR A 401 -11.87 -8.27 -11.19
N PRO A 402 -11.35 -9.43 -11.66
CA PRO A 402 -10.62 -9.46 -12.91
C PRO A 402 -11.47 -8.92 -14.06
N MET A 403 -10.95 -7.87 -14.73
CA MET A 403 -11.58 -7.15 -15.85
C MET A 403 -12.86 -6.37 -15.54
N ILE A 404 -13.44 -6.44 -14.34
CA ILE A 404 -14.71 -5.77 -14.01
C ILE A 404 -14.68 -5.22 -12.59
N CYS A 405 -15.11 -3.98 -12.43
CA CYS A 405 -15.22 -3.34 -11.14
C CYS A 405 -16.51 -2.53 -10.99
N TRP A 406 -16.88 -2.25 -9.74
CA TRP A 406 -18.03 -1.44 -9.35
C TRP A 406 -17.55 -0.14 -8.74
N ASN A 407 -18.10 0.98 -9.21
CA ASN A 407 -17.65 2.30 -8.80
C ASN A 407 -18.84 3.19 -8.45
N TRP A 408 -18.67 4.00 -7.41
CA TRP A 408 -19.61 5.03 -7.00
C TRP A 408 -19.44 6.29 -7.86
N GLY A 409 -20.40 7.21 -7.72
CA GLY A 409 -20.34 8.51 -8.38
C GLY A 409 -21.64 8.84 -9.11
N ARG A 410 -22.74 8.95 -8.38
CA ARG A 410 -24.04 9.33 -8.95
C ARG A 410 -24.27 10.83 -8.84
N PRO A 411 -24.60 11.53 -9.95
CA PRO A 411 -25.14 12.89 -9.91
C PRO A 411 -26.44 12.97 -9.09
N ASP A 412 -26.86 14.19 -8.78
CA ASP A 412 -28.22 14.39 -8.28
C ASP A 412 -29.28 14.09 -9.36
N PRO A 413 -30.59 13.98 -9.02
CA PRO A 413 -31.63 13.65 -9.99
C PRO A 413 -31.77 14.62 -11.17
N ASP A 414 -31.26 15.86 -11.06
CA ASP A 414 -31.24 16.84 -12.14
C ASP A 414 -29.99 16.70 -13.04
N GLY A 415 -29.12 15.74 -12.74
CA GLY A 415 -27.84 15.52 -13.43
C GLY A 415 -26.73 16.49 -13.00
N LYS A 416 -26.87 17.21 -11.89
CA LYS A 416 -25.83 18.11 -11.37
C LYS A 416 -24.92 17.36 -10.41
N TYR A 417 -23.65 17.74 -10.37
CA TYR A 417 -22.66 17.17 -9.46
C TYR A 417 -21.60 18.20 -9.08
N THR A 418 -20.91 17.96 -7.97
CA THR A 418 -19.81 18.81 -7.49
C THR A 418 -18.46 18.26 -7.97
N ASP A 419 -17.40 19.08 -7.91
CA ASP A 419 -16.03 18.59 -8.15
C ASP A 419 -15.64 17.45 -7.21
N ARG A 420 -16.17 17.43 -5.98
CA ARG A 420 -15.94 16.33 -5.03
C ARG A 420 -16.52 15.02 -5.56
N VAL A 421 -17.75 15.03 -6.10
CA VAL A 421 -18.38 13.82 -6.67
C VAL A 421 -17.63 13.37 -7.92
N LYS A 422 -17.30 14.32 -8.81
CA LYS A 422 -16.54 14.04 -10.03
C LYS A 422 -15.16 13.43 -9.73
N ASN A 423 -14.36 14.11 -8.90
CA ASN A 423 -13.01 13.64 -8.57
C ASN A 423 -13.06 12.36 -7.74
N GLY A 424 -14.07 12.19 -6.88
CA GLY A 424 -14.30 10.95 -6.14
C GLY A 424 -14.57 9.76 -7.06
N MET A 425 -15.45 9.91 -8.04
CA MET A 425 -15.71 8.88 -9.07
C MET A 425 -14.44 8.58 -9.88
N ILE A 426 -13.71 9.61 -10.33
CA ILE A 426 -12.47 9.41 -11.09
C ILE A 426 -11.44 8.64 -10.27
N SER A 427 -11.22 9.02 -9.00
CA SER A 427 -10.30 8.34 -8.08
C SER A 427 -10.64 6.86 -7.95
N VAL A 428 -11.91 6.54 -7.66
CA VAL A 428 -12.32 5.15 -7.48
C VAL A 428 -12.22 4.38 -8.79
N ILE A 429 -12.65 4.90 -9.94
CA ILE A 429 -12.43 4.20 -11.22
C ILE A 429 -10.93 3.94 -11.49
N VAL A 430 -10.05 4.88 -11.17
CA VAL A 430 -8.59 4.66 -11.29
C VAL A 430 -8.15 3.54 -10.35
N HIS A 431 -8.60 3.56 -9.10
CA HIS A 431 -8.27 2.56 -8.08
C HIS A 431 -8.76 1.16 -8.50
N GLU A 432 -10.05 1.02 -8.80
CA GLU A 432 -10.65 -0.28 -9.08
C GLU A 432 -10.21 -0.89 -10.42
N VAL A 433 -9.95 -0.05 -11.44
CA VAL A 433 -9.33 -0.53 -12.69
C VAL A 433 -7.87 -0.91 -12.42
N GLY A 434 -7.17 -0.14 -11.57
CA GLY A 434 -5.81 -0.41 -11.11
C GLY A 434 -5.67 -1.78 -10.45
N HIS A 435 -6.70 -2.22 -9.72
CA HIS A 435 -6.69 -3.54 -9.09
C HIS A 435 -6.55 -4.72 -10.06
N ASN A 436 -6.82 -4.51 -11.34
CA ASN A 436 -6.49 -5.53 -12.32
C ASN A 436 -5.00 -5.93 -12.29
N TYR A 437 -4.10 -5.01 -11.96
CA TYR A 437 -2.68 -5.26 -11.83
C TYR A 437 -2.36 -5.83 -10.45
N PHE A 438 -2.82 -5.15 -9.40
CA PHE A 438 -2.62 -5.52 -7.99
C PHE A 438 -3.98 -5.61 -7.29
N PRO A 439 -4.58 -6.79 -7.06
CA PRO A 439 -3.92 -8.08 -7.04
C PRO A 439 -4.37 -9.04 -8.15
N MET A 440 -5.13 -8.59 -9.16
CA MET A 440 -5.74 -9.55 -10.11
C MET A 440 -4.74 -10.24 -11.04
N ILE A 441 -3.55 -9.68 -11.22
CA ILE A 441 -2.46 -10.28 -12.01
C ILE A 441 -1.24 -10.57 -11.12
N VAL A 442 -0.87 -9.64 -10.23
CA VAL A 442 0.13 -9.86 -9.19
C VAL A 442 -0.62 -10.27 -7.92
N ASN A 443 -0.80 -11.58 -7.72
CA ASN A 443 -1.81 -12.16 -6.84
C ASN A 443 -1.31 -12.31 -5.40
N SER A 444 -1.20 -11.21 -4.67
CA SER A 444 -0.86 -11.20 -3.25
C SER A 444 -1.93 -11.86 -2.38
N ASP A 445 -1.54 -12.24 -1.16
CA ASP A 445 -2.47 -12.74 -0.14
C ASP A 445 -2.98 -11.59 0.72
N GLU A 446 -4.03 -10.93 0.25
CA GLU A 446 -4.62 -9.81 0.98
C GLU A 446 -5.05 -10.19 2.38
N ARG A 447 -5.46 -11.46 2.58
CA ARG A 447 -5.95 -11.93 3.86
C ARG A 447 -4.89 -11.86 4.95
N GLN A 448 -3.62 -11.95 4.57
CA GLN A 448 -2.51 -11.72 5.47
C GLN A 448 -1.99 -10.28 5.35
N TRP A 449 -1.87 -9.76 4.13
CA TRP A 449 -1.06 -8.58 3.83
C TRP A 449 -1.82 -7.57 2.98
N THR A 450 -2.92 -7.00 3.50
CA THR A 450 -3.79 -6.08 2.76
C THR A 450 -3.07 -4.94 2.04
N TRP A 451 -1.99 -4.42 2.63
CA TRP A 451 -1.22 -3.35 2.01
C TRP A 451 -0.59 -3.71 0.65
N MET A 452 -0.35 -4.99 0.37
CA MET A 452 0.18 -5.41 -0.93
C MET A 452 -0.85 -5.18 -2.03
N ASP A 453 -2.13 -5.34 -1.73
CA ASP A 453 -3.21 -5.14 -2.67
C ASP A 453 -3.50 -3.64 -2.69
N GLU A 454 -3.88 -3.08 -1.53
CA GLU A 454 -4.39 -1.72 -1.39
C GLU A 454 -3.32 -0.63 -1.43
N GLY A 455 -2.16 -0.89 -0.86
CA GLY A 455 -1.07 0.07 -0.74
C GLY A 455 -0.27 0.21 -2.04
N LEU A 456 0.04 -0.91 -2.70
CA LEU A 456 0.68 -0.89 -4.03
C LEU A 456 -0.27 -0.24 -5.06
N ASN A 457 -1.56 -0.59 -5.02
CA ASN A 457 -2.56 0.01 -5.90
C ASN A 457 -2.74 1.50 -5.61
N SER A 458 -2.84 1.93 -4.34
CA SER A 458 -2.95 3.35 -3.97
C SER A 458 -1.76 4.21 -4.41
N PHE A 459 -0.54 3.64 -4.40
CA PHE A 459 0.63 4.34 -4.94
C PHE A 459 0.51 4.54 -6.46
N MET A 460 0.09 3.51 -7.19
CA MET A 460 -0.14 3.59 -8.63
C MET A 460 -1.32 4.51 -8.98
N GLU A 461 -2.39 4.49 -8.18
CA GLU A 461 -3.54 5.40 -8.26
C GLU A 461 -3.07 6.84 -8.16
N TYR A 462 -2.25 7.17 -7.16
CA TYR A 462 -1.69 8.50 -7.01
C TYR A 462 -0.94 8.96 -8.28
N MET A 463 -0.09 8.11 -8.85
CA MET A 463 0.61 8.44 -10.09
C MET A 463 -0.35 8.67 -11.27
N ALA A 464 -1.30 7.76 -11.46
CA ALA A 464 -2.28 7.86 -12.54
C ALA A 464 -3.18 9.10 -12.42
N LEU A 465 -3.56 9.50 -11.20
CA LEU A 465 -4.33 10.71 -10.95
C LEU A 465 -3.54 11.98 -11.26
N MET A 466 -2.26 12.03 -10.89
CA MET A 466 -1.39 13.16 -11.21
C MET A 466 -1.07 13.25 -12.71
N GLU A 467 -1.07 12.12 -13.43
CA GLU A 467 -0.97 12.08 -14.90
C GLU A 467 -2.28 12.48 -15.60
N TRP A 468 -3.43 12.21 -14.97
CA TRP A 468 -4.74 12.66 -15.45
C TRP A 468 -4.88 14.18 -15.32
N ASP A 469 -4.55 14.72 -14.16
CA ASP A 469 -4.49 16.15 -13.89
C ASP A 469 -3.39 16.44 -12.85
N PRO A 470 -2.32 17.19 -13.20
CA PRO A 470 -1.27 17.56 -12.24
C PRO A 470 -1.76 18.38 -11.03
N LYS A 471 -3.00 18.87 -11.05
CA LYS A 471 -3.66 19.57 -9.94
C LYS A 471 -4.75 18.74 -9.28
N PHE A 472 -4.83 17.43 -9.57
CA PHE A 472 -5.81 16.55 -8.97
C PHE A 472 -5.69 16.62 -7.43
N PRO A 473 -6.81 16.75 -6.69
CA PRO A 473 -6.77 16.90 -5.23
C PRO A 473 -6.59 15.53 -4.55
N ALA A 474 -5.47 14.84 -4.85
CA ALA A 474 -5.17 13.53 -4.30
C ALA A 474 -4.97 13.61 -2.78
N THR A 475 -5.65 12.73 -2.05
CA THR A 475 -5.60 12.67 -0.59
C THR A 475 -4.59 11.64 -0.07
N ARG A 476 -4.15 10.70 -0.92
CA ARG A 476 -3.13 9.68 -0.60
C ARG A 476 -1.90 9.86 -1.51
N GLY A 477 -0.72 9.46 -1.03
CA GLY A 477 0.57 9.61 -1.72
C GLY A 477 1.47 10.70 -1.11
N PRO A 478 1.06 11.99 -1.07
CA PRO A 478 1.86 13.05 -0.46
C PRO A 478 2.10 12.84 1.04
N ALA A 479 3.33 13.05 1.50
CA ALA A 479 3.74 12.73 2.86
C ALA A 479 3.01 13.53 3.95
N LYS A 480 2.75 14.82 3.72
CA LYS A 480 1.95 15.65 4.64
C LYS A 480 0.54 15.10 4.94
N ASN A 481 -0.05 14.31 4.04
CA ASN A 481 -1.42 13.84 4.21
C ASN A 481 -1.52 12.66 5.20
N ILE A 482 -0.42 11.94 5.48
CA ILE A 482 -0.41 10.84 6.46
C ILE A 482 -0.09 11.31 7.89
N VAL A 483 0.39 12.55 8.05
CA VAL A 483 0.78 13.12 9.36
C VAL A 483 -0.32 13.00 10.42
N PRO A 484 -1.61 13.32 10.16
CA PRO A 484 -2.67 13.18 11.18
C PRO A 484 -2.86 11.76 11.70
N TYR A 485 -2.57 10.75 10.88
CA TYR A 485 -2.61 9.35 11.30
C TYR A 485 -1.41 9.00 12.17
N MET A 486 -0.20 9.39 11.74
CA MET A 486 1.04 9.07 12.43
C MET A 486 1.23 9.82 13.75
N SER A 487 0.64 11.00 13.90
CA SER A 487 0.63 11.78 15.15
C SER A 487 -0.44 11.32 16.15
N GLY A 488 -1.28 10.34 15.77
CA GLY A 488 -2.29 9.77 16.65
C GLY A 488 -1.72 9.01 17.86
N ASP A 489 -2.59 8.63 18.78
CA ASP A 489 -2.21 7.79 19.92
C ASP A 489 -1.69 6.44 19.43
N GLN A 490 -0.38 6.23 19.62
CA GLN A 490 0.35 5.04 19.18
C GLN A 490 -0.24 3.73 19.72
N LYS A 491 -0.96 3.77 20.85
CA LYS A 491 -1.64 2.59 21.41
C LYS A 491 -2.82 2.10 20.55
N ASN A 492 -3.30 2.93 19.63
CA ASN A 492 -4.42 2.63 18.73
C ASN A 492 -3.96 2.48 17.28
N LEU A 493 -2.66 2.29 17.05
CA LEU A 493 -2.07 2.06 15.74
C LEU A 493 -1.47 0.66 15.68
N GLU A 494 -1.51 0.08 14.49
CA GLU A 494 -0.87 -1.18 14.16
C GLU A 494 0.23 -0.95 13.09
N PRO A 495 1.33 -1.72 13.08
CA PRO A 495 2.25 -1.74 11.95
C PRO A 495 1.53 -2.09 10.63
N ILE A 496 2.10 -1.72 9.48
CA ILE A 496 1.56 -2.11 8.17
C ILE A 496 1.57 -3.65 8.01
N MET A 497 2.57 -4.30 8.59
CA MET A 497 2.70 -5.76 8.65
C MET A 497 1.77 -6.38 9.71
N SER A 498 0.48 -6.06 9.65
CA SER A 498 -0.56 -6.60 10.52
C SER A 498 -1.63 -7.30 9.69
N ASN A 499 -2.16 -8.41 10.20
CA ASN A 499 -3.26 -9.13 9.55
C ASN A 499 -4.50 -8.23 9.42
N SER A 500 -5.19 -8.32 8.28
CA SER A 500 -6.31 -7.47 7.90
C SER A 500 -7.40 -7.35 8.95
N GLU A 501 -7.71 -8.46 9.65
CA GLU A 501 -8.79 -8.50 10.64
C GLU A 501 -8.42 -7.80 11.95
N SER A 502 -7.15 -7.43 12.14
CA SER A 502 -6.67 -6.75 13.34
C SER A 502 -6.49 -5.24 13.18
N ILE A 503 -6.70 -4.71 11.97
CA ILE A 503 -6.43 -3.30 11.65
C ILE A 503 -7.59 -2.42 12.10
N ARG A 504 -7.35 -1.45 12.98
CA ARG A 504 -8.39 -0.53 13.46
C ARG A 504 -8.66 0.62 12.49
N GLN A 505 -7.61 1.16 11.89
CA GLN A 505 -7.68 2.28 10.96
C GLN A 505 -7.33 1.83 9.55
N PHE A 506 -8.21 0.98 8.99
CA PHE A 506 -8.00 0.27 7.71
C PHE A 506 -7.55 1.20 6.57
N GLY A 507 -8.27 2.31 6.36
CA GLY A 507 -7.96 3.27 5.29
C GLY A 507 -6.56 3.89 5.36
N ASN A 508 -5.99 4.08 6.55
CA ASN A 508 -4.65 4.65 6.69
C ASN A 508 -3.56 3.56 6.69
N ASN A 509 -3.80 2.43 7.36
CA ASN A 509 -2.81 1.36 7.46
C ASN A 509 -2.66 0.57 6.14
N ALA A 510 -3.77 0.22 5.48
CA ALA A 510 -3.75 -0.57 4.26
C ALA A 510 -3.45 0.26 3.00
N TYR A 511 -3.88 1.52 2.96
CA TYR A 511 -3.76 2.37 1.76
C TYR A 511 -2.80 3.54 1.95
N GLY A 512 -3.10 4.43 2.89
CA GLY A 512 -2.45 5.74 3.01
C GLY A 512 -0.96 5.67 3.37
N LYS A 513 -0.61 4.98 4.46
CA LYS A 513 0.78 4.86 4.95
C LYS A 513 1.67 4.08 3.98
N PRO A 514 1.24 2.96 3.37
CA PRO A 514 2.02 2.28 2.33
C PRO A 514 2.25 3.17 1.10
N ALA A 515 1.19 3.79 0.56
CA ALA A 515 1.32 4.66 -0.62
C ALA A 515 2.23 5.86 -0.35
N CYS A 516 2.13 6.46 0.84
CA CYS A 516 3.05 7.50 1.30
C CYS A 516 4.48 6.98 1.35
N GLY A 517 4.73 5.82 1.96
CA GLY A 517 6.07 5.25 2.06
C GLY A 517 6.72 5.01 0.70
N LEU A 518 5.95 4.46 -0.25
CA LEU A 518 6.41 4.25 -1.63
C LEU A 518 6.69 5.57 -2.35
N ASN A 519 5.87 6.60 -2.12
CA ASN A 519 6.11 7.92 -2.68
C ASN A 519 7.37 8.59 -2.07
N ILE A 520 7.61 8.46 -0.76
CA ILE A 520 8.86 8.92 -0.11
C ILE A 520 10.07 8.18 -0.69
N LEU A 521 9.96 6.86 -0.92
CA LEU A 521 11.03 6.09 -1.55
C LEU A 521 11.32 6.62 -2.95
N ARG A 522 10.29 6.84 -3.76
CA ARG A 522 10.42 7.31 -5.14
C ARG A 522 10.96 8.73 -5.26
N GLU A 523 10.36 9.68 -4.55
CA GLU A 523 10.63 11.10 -4.75
C GLU A 523 11.83 11.57 -3.92
N THR A 524 12.00 10.99 -2.72
CA THR A 524 13.01 11.45 -1.78
C THR A 524 14.17 10.47 -1.71
N ILE A 525 13.98 9.21 -1.31
CA ILE A 525 15.09 8.32 -0.92
C ILE A 525 15.90 7.81 -2.12
N MET A 526 15.26 7.13 -3.06
CA MET A 526 15.88 6.42 -4.20
C MET A 526 15.97 7.28 -5.45
N GLY A 527 14.99 8.17 -5.66
CA GLY A 527 14.79 8.85 -6.93
C GLY A 527 14.00 8.00 -7.93
N ARG A 528 13.34 8.67 -8.88
CA ARG A 528 12.39 8.05 -9.82
C ARG A 528 13.00 6.94 -10.67
N GLU A 529 14.22 7.13 -11.20
CA GLU A 529 14.85 6.16 -12.10
C GLU A 529 15.03 4.78 -11.43
N LEU A 530 15.63 4.76 -10.23
CA LEU A 530 15.89 3.53 -9.49
C LEU A 530 14.58 2.90 -8.99
N PHE A 531 13.68 3.72 -8.46
CA PHE A 531 12.41 3.23 -7.94
C PHE A 531 11.53 2.65 -9.04
N ASP A 532 11.32 3.39 -10.14
CA ASP A 532 10.43 2.99 -11.23
C ASP A 532 10.96 1.72 -11.91
N TYR A 533 12.28 1.61 -12.07
CA TYR A 533 12.90 0.38 -12.57
C TYR A 533 12.66 -0.81 -11.63
N ALA A 534 12.92 -0.65 -10.33
CA ALA A 534 12.79 -1.74 -9.36
C ALA A 534 11.33 -2.18 -9.17
N PHE A 535 10.39 -1.24 -9.09
CA PHE A 535 8.96 -1.52 -9.00
C PHE A 535 8.45 -2.26 -10.24
N LYS A 536 8.91 -1.84 -11.43
CA LYS A 536 8.61 -2.52 -12.69
C LYS A 536 9.19 -3.94 -12.74
N VAL A 537 10.40 -4.15 -12.22
CA VAL A 537 11.00 -5.49 -12.09
C VAL A 537 10.17 -6.38 -11.17
N TYR A 538 9.71 -5.87 -10.02
CA TYR A 538 8.81 -6.61 -9.12
C TYR A 538 7.53 -7.04 -9.82
N ALA A 539 6.82 -6.08 -10.44
CA ALA A 539 5.58 -6.36 -11.14
C ALA A 539 5.76 -7.43 -12.23
N ASN A 540 6.87 -7.39 -12.98
CA ASN A 540 7.16 -8.38 -14.03
C ASN A 540 7.56 -9.75 -13.48
N ARG A 541 8.34 -9.83 -12.39
CA ARG A 541 8.69 -11.10 -11.73
C ARG A 541 7.44 -11.85 -11.27
N TRP A 542 6.51 -11.11 -10.68
CA TRP A 542 5.32 -11.67 -10.03
C TRP A 542 4.03 -11.59 -10.84
N LYS A 543 4.12 -11.15 -12.11
CA LYS A 543 3.02 -11.25 -13.08
C LYS A 543 2.52 -12.70 -13.15
N PHE A 544 1.23 -12.89 -12.88
CA PHE A 544 0.51 -14.17 -12.81
C PHE A 544 1.06 -15.15 -11.75
N LYS A 545 1.52 -14.63 -10.61
CA LYS A 545 2.07 -15.40 -9.48
C LYS A 545 1.66 -14.79 -8.13
N HIS A 546 2.01 -15.47 -7.04
CA HIS A 546 1.69 -15.11 -5.65
C HIS A 546 2.90 -14.60 -4.85
N PRO A 547 3.20 -13.28 -4.85
CA PRO A 547 4.28 -12.71 -4.04
C PRO A 547 3.92 -12.61 -2.55
N THR A 548 4.94 -12.63 -1.70
CA THR A 548 4.85 -12.18 -0.30
C THR A 548 5.49 -10.80 -0.12
N PRO A 549 5.31 -10.13 1.03
CA PRO A 549 5.97 -8.86 1.35
C PRO A 549 7.49 -8.91 1.16
N GLU A 550 8.14 -10.02 1.53
CA GLU A 550 9.59 -10.17 1.44
C GLU A 550 10.08 -10.20 -0.01
N ASP A 551 9.28 -10.72 -0.94
CA ASP A 551 9.63 -10.73 -2.36
C ASP A 551 9.62 -9.32 -2.95
N PHE A 552 8.70 -8.46 -2.48
CA PHE A 552 8.68 -7.04 -2.80
C PHE A 552 9.92 -6.33 -2.23
N PHE A 553 10.16 -6.44 -0.92
CA PHE A 553 11.29 -5.76 -0.27
C PHE A 553 12.63 -6.13 -0.92
N ARG A 554 12.87 -7.43 -1.14
CA ARG A 554 14.10 -7.91 -1.81
C ARG A 554 14.21 -7.43 -3.24
N THR A 555 13.12 -7.43 -4.01
CA THR A 555 13.17 -6.96 -5.40
C THR A 555 13.51 -5.47 -5.45
N MET A 556 12.95 -4.67 -4.54
CA MET A 556 13.23 -3.24 -4.48
C MET A 556 14.71 -2.97 -4.20
N GLU A 557 15.35 -3.73 -3.31
CA GLU A 557 16.79 -3.59 -3.01
C GLU A 557 17.68 -4.17 -4.12
N ASP A 558 17.38 -5.39 -4.60
CA ASP A 558 18.14 -6.11 -5.63
C ASP A 558 18.23 -5.32 -6.94
N ALA A 559 17.10 -4.78 -7.41
CA ALA A 559 17.05 -4.07 -8.68
C ALA A 559 17.55 -2.63 -8.61
N SER A 560 17.70 -2.04 -7.41
CA SER A 560 18.11 -0.65 -7.22
C SER A 560 19.52 -0.48 -6.65
N ALA A 561 20.09 -1.52 -6.04
CA ALA A 561 21.32 -1.48 -5.25
C ALA A 561 21.26 -0.48 -4.07
N VAL A 562 20.07 -0.21 -3.54
CA VAL A 562 19.84 0.62 -2.35
C VAL A 562 19.50 -0.26 -1.16
N ASP A 563 20.24 -0.12 -0.05
CA ASP A 563 19.89 -0.74 1.24
C ASP A 563 18.71 0.03 1.87
N LEU A 564 17.57 -0.66 2.00
CA LEU A 564 16.29 -0.15 2.48
C LEU A 564 15.83 -0.85 3.77
N ASP A 565 16.64 -1.75 4.35
CA ASP A 565 16.29 -2.49 5.57
C ASP A 565 15.89 -1.56 6.73
N TRP A 566 16.56 -0.41 6.88
CA TRP A 566 16.20 0.60 7.87
C TRP A 566 14.81 1.21 7.62
N PHE A 567 14.45 1.40 6.34
CA PHE A 567 13.18 1.97 5.93
C PHE A 567 12.05 0.97 6.11
N TRP A 568 12.22 -0.26 5.62
CA TRP A 568 11.24 -1.33 5.79
C TRP A 568 10.98 -1.62 7.27
N ARG A 569 12.05 -1.80 8.05
CA ARG A 569 11.96 -2.02 9.50
C ARG A 569 11.17 -0.92 10.21
N GLY A 570 11.50 0.34 9.97
CA GLY A 570 10.81 1.47 10.60
C GLY A 570 9.38 1.60 10.10
N TRP A 571 9.20 1.76 8.80
CA TRP A 571 7.93 2.16 8.19
C TRP A 571 6.88 1.04 8.23
N PHE A 572 7.26 -0.22 7.98
CA PHE A 572 6.33 -1.34 7.82
C PHE A 572 6.14 -2.17 9.09
N PHE A 573 7.19 -2.34 9.90
CA PHE A 573 7.18 -3.23 11.08
C PHE A 573 6.98 -2.49 12.40
N THR A 574 6.85 -1.16 12.39
CA THR A 574 6.56 -0.37 13.60
C THR A 574 5.44 0.64 13.38
N THR A 575 4.95 1.21 14.48
CA THR A 575 4.07 2.38 14.47
C THR A 575 4.85 3.69 14.57
N ASP A 576 6.19 3.66 14.66
CA ASP A 576 7.03 4.84 14.84
C ASP A 576 6.66 5.94 13.83
N TYR A 577 6.85 7.19 14.26
CA TYR A 577 6.64 8.39 13.45
C TYR A 577 7.95 9.11 13.15
N ASN A 578 7.93 9.99 12.15
CA ASN A 578 9.04 10.87 11.79
C ASN A 578 8.88 12.22 12.51
N ASP A 579 9.96 12.70 13.10
CA ASP A 579 10.08 14.01 13.74
C ASP A 579 11.57 14.34 13.79
N ILE A 580 11.98 15.39 13.06
CA ILE A 580 13.37 15.88 12.95
C ILE A 580 13.40 17.40 13.11
N GLY A 581 14.11 17.86 14.13
CA GLY A 581 14.18 19.28 14.48
C GLY A 581 15.56 19.92 14.34
N VAL A 582 15.56 21.26 14.41
CA VAL A 582 16.78 22.05 14.66
C VAL A 582 16.92 22.26 16.15
N LYS A 583 17.79 21.47 16.79
CA LYS A 583 18.07 21.56 18.22
C LYS A 583 18.88 22.79 18.59
N GLU A 584 19.96 23.05 17.86
CA GLU A 584 20.92 24.11 18.21
C GLU A 584 21.67 24.64 16.99
N VAL A 585 21.98 25.94 16.98
CA VAL A 585 22.85 26.58 15.98
C VAL A 585 23.93 27.37 16.68
N LYS A 586 25.19 26.99 16.44
CA LYS A 586 26.39 27.63 16.97
C LYS A 586 27.16 28.28 15.85
N LYS A 587 27.51 29.56 16.02
CA LYS A 587 28.39 30.27 15.08
C LYS A 587 29.83 30.12 15.53
N TYR A 588 30.73 29.85 14.59
CA TYR A 588 32.16 29.72 14.83
C TYR A 588 32.95 30.75 14.03
N PHE A 589 34.04 31.22 14.62
CA PHE A 589 35.00 32.12 14.01
C PHE A 589 36.37 31.47 13.91
N VAL A 590 37.05 31.72 12.80
CA VAL A 590 38.40 31.21 12.59
C VAL A 590 39.38 32.03 13.42
N SER A 591 40.31 31.37 14.10
CA SER A 591 41.31 31.98 14.98
C SER A 591 42.72 31.48 14.67
N ASN A 592 43.71 32.38 14.84
CA ASN A 592 45.14 32.05 14.83
C ASN A 592 45.60 31.46 16.19
N GLU A 593 44.79 31.61 17.23
CA GLU A 593 45.06 31.14 18.60
C GLU A 593 44.12 29.97 18.96
N PRO A 594 44.64 28.91 19.62
CA PRO A 594 43.82 27.80 20.11
C PRO A 594 42.88 28.23 21.25
N SER A 595 41.76 27.53 21.41
CA SER A 595 40.98 27.60 22.65
C SER A 595 41.74 26.91 23.80
N LYS A 596 41.38 27.20 25.05
CA LYS A 596 41.99 26.55 26.22
C LYS A 596 41.85 25.04 26.19
N GLU A 597 40.70 24.55 25.74
CA GLU A 597 40.44 23.13 25.56
C GLU A 597 41.40 22.51 24.52
N VAL A 598 41.60 23.18 23.38
CA VAL A 598 42.54 22.75 22.35
C VAL A 598 43.98 22.80 22.88
N GLU A 599 44.37 23.84 23.64
CA GLU A 599 45.70 23.89 24.26
C GLU A 599 45.96 22.69 25.17
N GLU A 600 44.98 22.32 26.00
CA GLU A 600 45.09 21.19 26.91
C GLU A 600 45.14 19.85 26.17
N PHE A 601 44.32 19.69 25.13
CA PHE A 601 44.40 18.56 24.20
C PHE A 601 45.79 18.45 23.56
N LEU A 602 46.34 19.56 23.07
CA LEU A 602 47.67 19.60 22.45
C LEU A 602 48.78 19.29 23.45
N LYS A 603 48.68 19.73 24.71
CA LYS A 603 49.60 19.35 25.79
C LYS A 603 49.58 17.85 26.03
N ASN A 604 48.40 17.24 26.09
CA ASN A 604 48.23 15.79 26.29
C ASN A 604 48.72 14.97 25.09
N ARG A 605 48.59 15.50 23.86
CA ARG A 605 49.04 14.82 22.65
C ARG A 605 50.54 14.96 22.40
N ARG A 606 51.16 16.09 22.79
CA ARG A 606 52.63 16.26 22.79
C ARG A 606 53.33 15.20 23.67
N ARG A 607 52.66 14.71 24.72
CA ARG A 607 53.14 13.57 25.53
C ARG A 607 53.22 12.24 24.75
N ARG A 608 52.62 12.15 23.55
CA ARG A 608 52.65 10.98 22.66
C ARG A 608 53.66 11.10 21.51
N ASN A 609 54.59 12.07 21.54
CA ASN A 609 55.70 12.24 20.58
C ASN A 609 55.34 12.29 19.08
N ALA A 610 54.18 12.86 18.71
CA ALA A 610 53.82 13.12 17.32
C ALA A 610 54.03 14.61 16.97
N PRO A 611 54.79 14.97 15.90
CA PRO A 611 54.87 16.35 15.44
C PRO A 611 53.51 16.81 14.91
N ILE A 612 53.10 18.02 15.30
CA ILE A 612 51.85 18.65 14.86
C ILE A 612 52.24 19.79 13.91
N GLY A 613 51.76 19.74 12.67
CA GLY A 613 51.96 20.80 11.69
C GLY A 613 51.21 22.10 12.03
N PRO A 614 51.30 23.14 11.19
CA PRO A 614 50.50 24.35 11.34
C PRO A 614 49.00 24.01 11.39
N MET A 615 48.25 24.74 12.23
CA MET A 615 46.82 24.52 12.45
C MET A 615 46.02 25.82 12.30
N VAL A 616 44.73 25.64 12.06
CA VAL A 616 43.71 26.69 12.09
C VAL A 616 42.71 26.31 13.17
N TYR A 617 42.27 27.29 13.97
CA TYR A 617 41.39 27.05 15.11
C TYR A 617 40.00 27.62 14.86
N MET A 618 38.99 27.04 15.51
CA MET A 618 37.60 27.47 15.45
C MET A 618 37.13 27.80 16.86
N ILE A 619 36.63 29.02 17.06
CA ILE A 619 36.15 29.52 18.36
C ILE A 619 34.66 29.76 18.27
N GLU A 620 33.90 29.20 19.20
CA GLU A 620 32.44 29.36 19.29
C GLU A 620 32.09 30.77 19.77
N GLU A 621 31.11 31.41 19.13
CA GLU A 621 30.55 32.70 19.55
C GLU A 621 30.03 32.64 21.00
N GLY A 622 30.43 33.59 21.83
CA GLY A 622 30.01 33.65 23.24
C GLY A 622 30.73 32.68 24.18
N SER A 623 31.65 31.84 23.69
CA SER A 623 32.50 31.00 24.54
C SER A 623 33.50 31.84 25.36
N ALA A 624 34.11 31.23 26.38
CA ALA A 624 35.10 31.92 27.24
C ALA A 624 36.36 32.39 26.49
N ASP A 625 36.64 31.80 25.33
CA ASP A 625 37.78 32.14 24.47
C ASP A 625 37.37 33.05 23.29
N TYR A 626 36.09 33.41 23.19
CA TYR A 626 35.59 34.35 22.20
C TYR A 626 36.00 35.78 22.52
N LYS A 627 36.58 36.46 21.53
CA LYS A 627 36.97 37.86 21.62
C LYS A 627 36.18 38.68 20.57
N PRO A 628 35.64 39.87 20.90
CA PRO A 628 34.82 40.67 19.97
C PRO A 628 35.48 40.95 18.62
N GLU A 629 36.81 40.99 18.55
CA GLU A 629 37.59 41.22 17.33
C GLU A 629 37.49 40.06 16.33
N LEU A 630 37.07 38.88 16.77
CA LEU A 630 36.79 37.73 15.91
C LEU A 630 35.49 37.91 15.10
N ASN A 631 34.62 38.86 15.46
CA ASN A 631 33.32 39.07 14.80
C ASN A 631 33.44 39.75 13.43
N LYS A 632 34.17 39.12 12.52
CA LYS A 632 34.33 39.57 11.14
C LYS A 632 34.31 38.37 10.18
N PRO A 633 33.95 38.58 8.91
CA PRO A 633 34.03 37.54 7.89
C PRO A 633 35.43 36.94 7.79
N PHE A 634 35.53 35.62 7.62
CA PHE A 634 36.82 34.96 7.41
C PHE A 634 37.49 35.42 6.12
N VAL A 635 38.77 35.78 6.23
CA VAL A 635 39.63 36.19 5.10
C VAL A 635 40.97 35.43 5.21
N ILE A 636 41.25 34.56 4.24
CA ILE A 636 42.42 33.65 4.25
C ILE A 636 43.74 34.39 4.54
N LYS A 637 43.94 35.57 3.92
CA LYS A 637 45.18 36.37 4.06
C LYS A 637 45.50 36.79 5.50
N GLU A 638 44.53 36.76 6.41
CA GLU A 638 44.73 37.08 7.82
C GLU A 638 45.30 35.89 8.63
N PHE A 639 45.44 34.72 8.02
CA PHE A 639 45.87 33.48 8.65
C PHE A 639 47.14 32.98 7.95
N GLN A 640 48.29 33.54 8.33
CA GLN A 640 49.57 33.36 7.63
C GLN A 640 49.96 31.89 7.41
N ALA A 641 49.70 31.01 8.39
CA ALA A 641 50.00 29.59 8.26
C ALA A 641 49.16 28.91 7.17
N LEU A 642 47.88 29.27 7.06
CA LEU A 642 46.98 28.77 6.02
C LEU A 642 47.30 29.41 4.65
N ASP A 643 47.52 30.72 4.61
CA ASP A 643 47.88 31.44 3.38
C ASP A 643 49.19 30.91 2.78
N THR A 644 50.21 30.70 3.62
CA THR A 644 51.48 30.08 3.19
C THR A 644 51.25 28.68 2.65
N TYR A 645 50.51 27.85 3.38
CA TYR A 645 50.19 26.49 2.93
C TYR A 645 49.49 26.48 1.56
N LEU A 646 48.50 27.35 1.35
CA LEU A 646 47.79 27.42 0.09
C LEU A 646 48.68 27.94 -1.05
N ASN A 647 49.53 28.94 -0.78
CA ASN A 647 50.45 29.50 -1.77
C ASN A 647 51.54 28.51 -2.21
N GLU A 648 52.01 27.66 -1.29
CA GLU A 648 53.02 26.64 -1.57
C GLU A 648 52.46 25.39 -2.27
N ARG A 649 51.17 25.07 -2.06
CA ARG A 649 50.58 23.80 -2.50
C ARG A 649 49.71 23.87 -3.75
N PHE A 650 49.17 25.04 -4.07
CA PHE A 650 48.22 25.21 -5.18
C PHE A 650 48.68 26.31 -6.13
N THR A 651 48.38 26.21 -7.42
CA THR A 651 48.63 27.29 -8.40
C THR A 651 47.67 28.48 -8.20
N ALA A 652 47.88 29.59 -8.91
CA ALA A 652 46.98 30.73 -8.83
C ALA A 652 45.56 30.39 -9.32
N GLU A 653 45.46 29.60 -10.40
CA GLU A 653 44.20 29.12 -10.97
C GLU A 653 43.47 28.18 -10.01
N GLU A 654 44.19 27.24 -9.40
CA GLU A 654 43.62 26.32 -8.41
C GLU A 654 43.11 27.07 -7.17
N ARG A 655 43.87 28.05 -6.67
CA ARG A 655 43.44 28.89 -5.54
C ARG A 655 42.20 29.72 -5.88
N ALA A 656 42.09 30.22 -7.10
CA ALA A 656 40.91 30.97 -7.55
C ALA A 656 39.66 30.09 -7.62
N ALA A 657 39.82 28.77 -7.83
CA ALA A 657 38.73 27.79 -7.83
C ALA A 657 38.35 27.26 -6.44
N LEU A 658 39.14 27.56 -5.38
CA LEU A 658 38.80 27.15 -4.02
C LEU A 658 37.55 27.86 -3.51
N LYS A 659 36.72 27.11 -2.77
CA LYS A 659 35.60 27.71 -2.04
C LYS A 659 36.13 28.74 -1.03
N SER A 660 35.47 29.89 -0.97
CA SER A 660 35.81 31.01 -0.07
C SER A 660 34.69 31.27 0.93
N PRO A 661 34.45 30.34 1.89
CA PRO A 661 33.47 30.58 2.95
C PRO A 661 33.91 31.78 3.79
N LYS A 662 32.94 32.51 4.33
CA LYS A 662 33.13 33.67 5.21
C LYS A 662 32.58 33.43 6.62
N TYR A 663 31.58 32.55 6.73
CA TYR A 663 30.86 32.26 7.96
C TYR A 663 30.81 30.75 8.18
N PHE A 664 30.80 30.33 9.45
CA PHE A 664 30.78 28.92 9.84
C PHE A 664 29.72 28.71 10.90
N TYR A 665 28.74 27.86 10.61
CA TYR A 665 27.66 27.52 11.52
C TYR A 665 27.65 26.02 11.75
N GLN A 666 27.76 25.58 12.99
CA GLN A 666 27.46 24.21 13.37
C GLN A 666 26.00 24.12 13.79
N VAL A 667 25.24 23.26 13.13
CA VAL A 667 23.84 23.03 13.42
C VAL A 667 23.71 21.61 13.94
N THR A 668 23.13 21.48 15.13
CA THR A 668 22.75 20.19 15.70
C THR A 668 21.27 19.96 15.41
N PHE A 669 21.00 18.82 14.80
CA PHE A 669 19.66 18.31 14.54
C PHE A 669 19.37 17.17 15.50
N ASP A 670 18.15 17.12 16.02
CA ASP A 670 17.64 16.01 16.81
C ASP A 670 16.55 15.27 16.06
N LYS A 671 16.33 14.02 16.44
CA LYS A 671 15.30 13.14 15.89
C LYS A 671 14.47 12.54 17.02
N PRO A 672 13.51 13.28 17.59
CA PRO A 672 12.64 12.75 18.63
C PRO A 672 11.78 11.58 18.13
N GLY A 673 11.53 11.52 16.81
CA GLY A 673 10.83 10.42 16.15
C GLY A 673 11.63 9.11 16.08
N GLY A 674 10.90 8.00 16.04
CA GLY A 674 11.47 6.65 15.95
C GLY A 674 11.87 6.23 14.53
N LEU A 675 11.28 6.86 13.51
CA LEU A 675 11.63 6.60 12.12
C LEU A 675 12.95 7.26 11.75
N VAL A 676 13.71 6.59 10.89
CA VAL A 676 14.91 7.16 10.27
C VAL A 676 14.48 7.78 8.94
N MET A 677 14.94 8.99 8.65
CA MET A 677 14.71 9.66 7.36
C MET A 677 15.96 10.44 6.90
N PRO A 678 16.10 10.71 5.59
CA PRO A 678 17.08 11.69 5.09
C PRO A 678 16.87 13.05 5.73
N LEU A 679 17.98 13.75 6.06
CA LEU A 679 17.91 15.10 6.62
C LEU A 679 17.94 16.12 5.46
N LEU A 680 16.80 16.78 5.23
CA LEU A 680 16.60 17.82 4.21
C LEU A 680 16.64 19.19 4.89
N VAL A 681 17.55 20.07 4.47
CA VAL A 681 17.80 21.35 5.14
C VAL A 681 17.87 22.48 4.12
N GLU A 682 17.01 23.48 4.26
CA GLU A 682 17.13 24.76 3.56
C GLU A 682 17.84 25.78 4.44
N LEU A 683 18.86 26.43 3.88
CA LEU A 683 19.45 27.63 4.45
C LEU A 683 18.88 28.84 3.72
N THR A 684 18.41 29.85 4.46
CA THR A 684 18.10 31.18 3.92
C THR A 684 19.20 32.14 4.35
N PHE A 685 19.70 32.94 3.41
CA PHE A 685 20.76 33.91 3.65
C PHE A 685 20.23 35.32 3.85
N GLU A 686 21.10 36.22 4.30
CA GLU A 686 20.80 37.64 4.56
C GLU A 686 20.26 38.41 3.35
N ASP A 687 20.58 37.98 2.12
CA ASP A 687 20.08 38.58 0.88
C ASP A 687 18.80 37.93 0.35
N GLY A 688 18.20 37.01 1.11
CA GLY A 688 16.98 36.29 0.75
C GLY A 688 17.18 35.09 -0.19
N THR A 689 18.41 34.82 -0.64
CA THR A 689 18.70 33.59 -1.41
C THR A 689 18.63 32.35 -0.53
N THR A 690 18.31 31.19 -1.12
CA THR A 690 18.27 29.91 -0.41
C THR A 690 19.23 28.87 -0.99
N GLU A 691 19.68 27.93 -0.16
CA GLU A 691 20.49 26.77 -0.54
C GLU A 691 19.93 25.52 0.13
N MET A 692 19.64 24.49 -0.68
CA MET A 692 19.16 23.19 -0.20
C MET A 692 20.31 22.22 0.00
N HIS A 693 20.37 21.61 1.18
CA HIS A 693 21.25 20.50 1.50
C HIS A 693 20.44 19.23 1.76
N ARG A 694 20.90 18.13 1.18
CA ARG A 694 20.32 16.80 1.36
C ARG A 694 21.35 15.87 1.94
N PHE A 695 21.07 15.28 3.10
CA PHE A 695 21.90 14.27 3.72
C PHE A 695 21.17 12.92 3.76
N PRO A 696 21.88 11.81 3.48
CA PRO A 696 21.25 10.50 3.45
C PRO A 696 20.86 10.05 4.85
N ALA A 697 19.91 9.12 4.94
CA ALA A 697 19.42 8.54 6.20
C ALA A 697 20.56 8.01 7.09
N GLN A 698 21.64 7.50 6.50
CA GLN A 698 22.83 6.98 7.19
C GLN A 698 23.55 8.02 8.07
N ILE A 699 23.18 9.31 7.99
CA ILE A 699 23.66 10.33 8.93
C ILE A 699 23.38 9.95 10.40
N TRP A 700 22.32 9.18 10.65
CA TRP A 700 21.88 8.74 11.98
C TRP A 700 22.56 7.45 12.49
N ARG A 701 23.37 6.75 11.68
CA ARG A 701 23.86 5.39 11.99
C ARG A 701 24.75 5.27 13.24
N MET A 702 25.50 6.32 13.57
CA MET A 702 26.40 6.33 14.74
C MET A 702 25.71 6.93 15.97
N ASN A 703 24.66 7.72 15.75
CA ASN A 703 23.85 8.33 16.79
C ASN A 703 22.45 8.60 16.23
N ASP A 704 21.49 7.74 16.61
CA ASP A 704 20.11 7.79 16.14
C ASP A 704 19.31 8.96 16.75
N LYS A 705 19.85 9.65 17.75
CA LYS A 705 19.15 10.74 18.44
C LYS A 705 19.50 12.10 17.87
N GLU A 706 20.78 12.34 17.60
CA GLU A 706 21.29 13.68 17.28
C GLU A 706 22.49 13.61 16.35
N VAL A 707 22.58 14.60 15.45
CA VAL A 707 23.74 14.78 14.57
C VAL A 707 24.04 16.26 14.36
N SER A 708 25.32 16.61 14.27
CA SER A 708 25.75 17.97 13.97
C SER A 708 26.35 18.06 12.56
N ARG A 709 26.06 19.16 11.86
CA ARG A 709 26.65 19.52 10.56
C ARG A 709 27.19 20.94 10.60
N THR A 710 28.40 21.12 10.06
CA THR A 710 28.96 22.45 9.87
C THR A 710 28.70 22.94 8.45
N PHE A 711 28.07 24.11 8.33
CA PHE A 711 27.85 24.84 7.10
C PHE A 711 28.87 25.98 7.02
N ALA A 712 29.78 25.87 6.05
CA ALA A 712 30.76 26.91 5.73
C ALA A 712 30.24 27.71 4.53
N THR A 713 29.73 28.91 4.77
CA THR A 713 28.93 29.67 3.80
C THR A 713 29.60 30.99 3.45
N HIS A 714 29.37 31.48 2.23
CA HIS A 714 29.87 32.80 1.82
C HIS A 714 29.03 33.95 2.39
N LYS A 715 27.75 33.70 2.68
CA LYS A 715 26.79 34.67 3.20
C LYS A 715 26.34 34.25 4.60
N ALA A 716 25.92 35.22 5.42
CA ALA A 716 25.40 34.91 6.74
C ALA A 716 24.03 34.19 6.63
N ILE A 717 23.83 33.13 7.43
CA ILE A 717 22.57 32.39 7.52
C ILE A 717 21.61 33.16 8.42
N THR A 718 20.38 33.38 7.96
CA THR A 718 19.31 34.06 8.71
C THR A 718 18.18 33.13 9.11
N LYS A 719 17.95 32.04 8.35
CA LYS A 719 16.96 31.02 8.67
C LYS A 719 17.46 29.64 8.27
N ILE A 720 17.11 28.62 9.05
CA ILE A 720 17.28 27.22 8.70
C ILE A 720 15.91 26.56 8.79
N THR A 721 15.54 25.77 7.79
CA THR A 721 14.28 25.02 7.76
C THR A 721 14.57 23.55 7.45
N VAL A 722 14.15 22.64 8.32
CA VAL A 722 14.14 21.19 8.06
C VAL A 722 12.89 20.83 7.26
N ASP A 723 13.06 19.99 6.25
CA ASP A 723 12.01 19.48 5.37
C ASP A 723 11.03 20.57 4.87
N PRO A 724 11.52 21.64 4.22
CA PRO A 724 10.69 22.79 3.81
C PRO A 724 9.56 22.44 2.83
N LYS A 725 9.62 21.25 2.22
CA LYS A 725 8.66 20.76 1.22
C LYS A 725 7.74 19.66 1.78
N GLU A 726 7.84 19.34 3.08
CA GLU A 726 7.04 18.32 3.77
C GLU A 726 7.13 16.94 3.09
N GLU A 727 8.34 16.54 2.69
CA GLU A 727 8.61 15.32 1.93
C GLU A 727 8.71 14.07 2.81
N THR A 728 8.86 14.22 4.14
CA THR A 728 9.23 13.10 5.03
C THR A 728 8.16 12.71 6.06
N ALA A 729 6.96 13.31 5.99
CA ALA A 729 5.85 13.10 6.93
C ALA A 729 6.24 13.41 8.38
N ASP A 730 6.98 14.51 8.58
CA ASP A 730 7.31 15.03 9.90
C ASP A 730 6.03 15.44 10.66
N ILE A 731 5.84 14.92 11.87
CA ILE A 731 4.63 15.17 12.66
C ILE A 731 4.69 16.47 13.47
N ASP A 732 5.86 17.07 13.65
CA ASP A 732 6.05 18.31 14.42
C ASP A 732 6.89 19.35 13.67
N THR A 733 6.24 20.08 12.77
CA THR A 733 6.91 21.13 12.00
C THR A 733 7.33 22.35 12.84
N GLN A 734 6.95 22.45 14.13
CA GLN A 734 7.27 23.60 14.98
C GLN A 734 8.76 23.63 15.36
N ASN A 735 9.40 22.47 15.39
CA ASN A 735 10.82 22.34 15.73
C ASN A 735 11.75 22.40 14.49
N ASN A 736 11.19 22.47 13.28
CA ASN A 736 11.94 22.46 12.01
C ASN A 736 12.67 23.78 11.71
N VAL A 737 12.35 24.87 12.41
CA VAL A 737 12.80 26.22 12.03
C VAL A 737 13.72 26.84 13.08
N TRP A 738 14.85 27.38 12.61
CA TRP A 738 15.70 28.29 13.38
C TRP A 738 15.81 29.66 12.70
N PRO A 739 15.78 30.79 13.44
CA PRO A 739 15.41 30.88 14.85
C PRO A 739 13.97 30.42 15.09
N LYS A 740 13.68 29.86 16.28
CA LYS A 740 12.33 29.41 16.62
C LYS A 740 11.35 30.57 16.44
N GLN A 741 10.36 30.38 15.57
CA GLN A 741 9.31 31.36 15.37
C GLN A 741 8.30 31.21 16.50
N VAL A 742 7.95 32.31 17.17
CA VAL A 742 6.83 32.32 18.11
C VAL A 742 5.56 32.35 17.25
N GLU A 743 4.89 31.21 17.08
CA GLU A 743 3.55 31.22 16.49
C GLU A 743 2.61 32.00 17.42
N LYS A 744 2.00 33.07 16.88
CA LYS A 744 0.80 33.63 17.50
C LYS A 744 -0.31 32.60 17.35
N SER A 745 -0.95 32.24 18.46
CA SER A 745 -2.09 31.33 18.46
C SER A 745 -3.17 31.84 17.51
N LYS A 746 -3.98 30.95 16.92
CA LYS A 746 -5.22 31.33 16.20
C LYS A 746 -6.26 32.02 17.10
N PHE A 747 -5.95 32.17 18.39
CA PHE A 747 -6.73 32.88 19.40
C PHE A 747 -6.04 34.14 19.94
N ASP A 748 -4.90 34.56 19.37
CA ASP A 748 -4.21 35.83 19.71
C ASP A 748 -4.57 36.99 18.78
#